data_AF-A0A443NTS3-F1
#
_entry.id   AF-A0A443NTS3-F1
#
_cell.length_a   1.000
_cell.length_b   1.000
_cell.length_c   1.000
_cell.angle_alpha   90.00
_cell.angle_beta   90.00
_cell.angle_gamma   90.00
#
_symmetry.space_group_name_H-M   'P 1'
#
loop_
_entity.id
_entity.type
_entity.pdbx_description
1 polymer ?
#
loop_
_entity_poly.entity_id
_entity_poly.type
_entity_poly.pdbx_seq_one_letter_code
_entity_poly.pdbx_strand_id
1 'polypeptide(L)'
;MTFLHALFGSSISPSCDLGRLFKLSQPRFALRFDDPNQISACLVSEKTAPGSVGKYEKLGLGLGERSKEVMELEEKVLVPIYARAPVVLERGEGCKLYDVEGREYLDMTAGIAVNSLGHGDPDWLKAVVEQAHTLTHVSNVCYSIPQEELRKRLAERSFADHVFFSNSGTEANEAAIKFAWKCREISSPDLKLPDTEFIAFTSSFHRRTMGSLALTGKEHYRSPFEPDMPGVIFIEYGNIDMAKNAIQPGKTAAVFVEPVRGEGGMYSATKEFLQVLRSACDDAGALLIFNEVQCGMGRSGYLWAHEAYSVFPDIMTVAESLAGGLPIGAVLTTEKVAAAISSVDHGGTFDGDRILCPVALVVLDKIQKPEFLASVSKKGLYLKELLVHKLRGNPHVKEVCGLGLLVGIELDVSASALVDACRNSGILIHTIGFNVVVLTPPLVISEQELEQAADILLECMPALDGDTSNNTNRTSSTTSFLKSQEEEVETMISLYAFRGSSISPYPSVNLPRSFKLSQQRFTVRLEGPNRISACLGLEREAAGSAGKSEKLGLGATSKEMMELEGKVVVQTYARVPLVLVRGKGCKVYDAEGKEYLDMGAGIAVNSLGHGDPDLLKAIKEQATTLIHVSNVYYSIPQVELGKLLVECSFADRVFFSNSGTEANEAAIKFGRKFQRFYCPDVKLPATEFIAFTNSFHGRTMGSLALTSKKNYRSPFEPVMPGVTFIEYGNIEIAKNAIQPGKTAAVFVEPVQGEGGIYCARKEFLQALRSACDDAGALLIFDEVQCGMGRSGYLWAHEAYGVFPDIMTLAKPLAGGLPIGVVLTTERVAAAISFGDHGSTFAGGPLICHAALAVLDKIRKPEFLASVSKKGQYLKELLVHKLGGNPHVKEVRGLGLLVGIELDVSASALVDACRNSGLLILTAGKGNVVRLAPPLVISEQELEQASDILSKCMPSLDGNT
;
A
#
# COMPACT_ATOMS: atom_id res chain seq x y z
N MET A 1 -15.03 44.74 -19.78
CA MET A 1 -16.32 45.20 -20.37
C MET A 1 -16.12 45.58 -21.83
N THR A 2 -15.38 46.64 -22.15
CA THR A 2 -15.16 47.10 -23.55
C THR A 2 -14.42 46.09 -24.43
N PHE A 3 -13.49 45.31 -23.86
CA PHE A 3 -12.77 44.23 -24.56
C PHE A 3 -13.65 43.00 -24.88
N LEU A 4 -14.68 42.73 -24.06
CA LEU A 4 -15.62 41.62 -24.27
C LEU A 4 -16.70 41.98 -25.29
N HIS A 5 -17.10 43.26 -25.36
CA HIS A 5 -18.07 43.76 -26.34
C HIS A 5 -17.51 43.78 -27.78
N ALA A 6 -16.19 43.85 -27.93
CA ALA A 6 -15.51 43.82 -29.23
C ALA A 6 -15.34 42.39 -29.81
N LEU A 7 -15.41 41.35 -28.97
CA LEU A 7 -15.19 39.96 -29.38
C LEU A 7 -16.47 39.22 -29.76
N PHE A 8 -17.64 39.58 -29.21
CA PHE A 8 -18.84 38.75 -29.32
C PHE A 8 -20.01 39.38 -30.08
N GLY A 9 -20.00 40.65 -30.44
CA GLY A 9 -21.17 41.27 -31.09
C GLY A 9 -22.45 41.11 -30.24
N SER A 10 -23.62 41.28 -30.86
CA SER A 10 -24.94 41.42 -30.22
C SER A 10 -25.55 40.15 -29.60
N SER A 11 -24.76 39.16 -29.17
CA SER A 11 -25.24 37.84 -28.70
C SER A 11 -25.20 37.62 -27.18
N ILE A 12 -24.98 38.66 -26.37
CA ILE A 12 -25.06 38.56 -24.89
C ILE A 12 -26.35 39.20 -24.40
N SER A 13 -27.23 38.40 -23.78
CA SER A 13 -28.46 38.89 -23.14
C SER A 13 -28.13 39.90 -22.02
N PRO A 14 -28.86 41.03 -21.90
CA PRO A 14 -28.66 42.03 -20.85
C PRO A 14 -28.91 41.52 -19.41
N SER A 15 -29.45 40.31 -19.24
CA SER A 15 -29.77 39.71 -17.94
C SER A 15 -28.62 38.93 -17.31
N CYS A 16 -27.45 38.83 -17.97
CA CYS A 16 -26.34 38.03 -17.49
C CYS A 16 -25.49 38.82 -16.46
N ASP A 17 -25.73 38.61 -15.17
CA ASP A 17 -24.94 39.20 -14.07
C ASP A 17 -23.55 38.52 -13.96
N LEU A 18 -22.62 39.02 -14.77
CA LEU A 18 -21.22 38.60 -14.82
C LEU A 18 -20.50 38.75 -13.46
N GLY A 19 -21.00 39.58 -12.53
CA GLY A 19 -20.43 39.75 -11.19
C GLY A 19 -20.64 38.54 -10.27
N ARG A 20 -21.65 37.71 -10.55
CA ARG A 20 -21.95 36.48 -9.79
C ARG A 20 -21.13 35.28 -10.25
N LEU A 21 -20.77 35.22 -11.53
CA LEU A 21 -19.86 34.21 -12.12
C LEU A 21 -18.45 34.23 -11.49
N PHE A 22 -17.98 35.40 -11.06
CA PHE A 22 -16.67 35.52 -10.40
C PHE A 22 -16.69 35.22 -8.89
N LYS A 23 -17.87 35.05 -8.25
CA LYS A 23 -17.99 34.75 -6.81
C LYS A 23 -18.08 33.25 -6.48
N LEU A 24 -18.09 32.38 -7.49
CA LEU A 24 -18.13 30.91 -7.35
C LEU A 24 -16.73 30.26 -7.25
N SER A 25 -15.66 31.05 -7.09
CA SER A 25 -14.27 30.57 -7.04
C SER A 25 -13.62 30.60 -5.65
N GLN A 26 -14.39 30.85 -4.59
CA GLN A 26 -13.89 30.77 -3.22
C GLN A 26 -14.65 29.72 -2.39
N PRO A 27 -13.96 28.71 -1.85
CA PRO A 27 -14.59 27.80 -0.89
C PRO A 27 -14.94 28.60 0.37
N ARG A 28 -16.22 28.60 0.75
CA ARG A 28 -16.67 29.18 2.01
C ARG A 28 -16.46 28.15 3.11
N PHE A 29 -15.57 28.50 4.05
CA PHE A 29 -15.41 28.04 5.43
C PHE A 29 -15.73 26.57 5.78
N ALA A 30 -14.69 25.89 6.29
CA ALA A 30 -14.74 24.59 6.94
C ALA A 30 -15.86 24.48 7.97
N LEU A 31 -16.67 23.42 7.87
CA LEU A 31 -17.61 23.01 8.91
C LEU A 31 -16.99 21.95 9.82
N ARG A 32 -17.34 22.04 11.11
CA ARG A 32 -16.96 21.09 12.16
C ARG A 32 -17.72 19.78 12.00
N PHE A 33 -16.97 18.67 12.01
CA PHE A 33 -17.51 17.33 12.24
C PHE A 33 -17.51 17.10 13.76
N ASP A 34 -18.60 17.41 14.46
CA ASP A 34 -18.69 17.36 15.93
C ASP A 34 -19.51 16.16 16.49
N ASP A 35 -19.88 15.16 15.68
CA ASP A 35 -20.53 13.94 16.20
C ASP A 35 -19.61 12.70 16.12
N PRO A 36 -18.93 12.33 17.24
CA PRO A 36 -18.09 11.14 17.31
C PRO A 36 -18.87 9.81 17.18
N ASN A 37 -20.21 9.82 17.17
CA ASN A 37 -21.03 8.63 16.97
C ASN A 37 -21.39 8.34 15.50
N GLN A 38 -21.02 9.22 14.55
CA GLN A 38 -21.37 9.01 13.15
C GLN A 38 -20.33 8.10 12.46
N ILE A 39 -20.76 6.86 12.26
CA ILE A 39 -19.99 5.74 11.74
C ILE A 39 -19.39 6.05 10.36
N SER A 40 -18.12 5.64 10.18
CA SER A 40 -17.29 5.80 8.98
C SER A 40 -17.87 5.25 7.68
N ALA A 41 -17.55 5.89 6.54
CA ALA A 41 -17.65 5.40 5.16
C ALA A 41 -18.58 4.18 4.98
N CYS A 42 -19.89 4.40 5.09
CA CYS A 42 -20.89 3.37 4.92
C CYS A 42 -21.66 3.61 3.62
N LEU A 43 -21.50 2.70 2.65
CA LEU A 43 -22.46 2.50 1.55
C LEU A 43 -23.85 2.05 2.00
N VAL A 44 -24.02 1.87 3.31
CA VAL A 44 -25.10 1.12 3.91
C VAL A 44 -25.79 2.04 4.91
N SER A 45 -27.10 2.24 4.77
CA SER A 45 -27.89 2.96 5.76
C SER A 45 -27.79 2.36 7.15
N GLU A 46 -27.96 3.19 8.18
CA GLU A 46 -28.11 2.71 9.56
C GLU A 46 -29.22 1.65 9.70
N LYS A 47 -30.21 1.64 8.78
CA LYS A 47 -31.27 0.63 8.70
C LYS A 47 -30.84 -0.67 8.00
N THR A 48 -29.80 -0.64 7.15
CA THR A 48 -29.25 -1.77 6.39
C THR A 48 -27.91 -2.27 6.94
N ALA A 49 -27.44 -1.73 8.07
CA ALA A 49 -26.19 -2.10 8.73
C ALA A 49 -25.99 -3.62 8.78
N PRO A 50 -24.77 -4.14 8.54
CA PRO A 50 -24.56 -5.57 8.36
C PRO A 50 -25.12 -6.40 9.51
N GLY A 51 -25.79 -7.45 9.14
CA GLY A 51 -26.20 -8.55 9.99
C GLY A 51 -26.85 -9.60 9.12
N SER A 52 -26.74 -10.87 9.53
CA SER A 52 -27.32 -12.09 8.95
C SER A 52 -28.30 -11.86 7.79
N VAL A 53 -28.14 -12.59 6.68
CA VAL A 53 -29.03 -12.61 5.49
C VAL A 53 -30.51 -12.34 5.76
N GLY A 54 -31.06 -12.87 6.86
CA GLY A 54 -32.44 -12.60 7.32
C GLY A 54 -32.82 -11.12 7.60
N LYS A 55 -31.86 -10.19 7.80
CA LYS A 55 -32.12 -8.74 7.85
C LYS A 55 -32.40 -8.18 6.46
N TYR A 56 -31.62 -8.56 5.45
CA TYR A 56 -31.79 -8.09 4.07
C TYR A 56 -33.10 -8.61 3.44
N GLU A 57 -33.54 -9.81 3.83
CA GLU A 57 -34.85 -10.35 3.43
C GLU A 57 -36.02 -9.54 4.01
N LYS A 58 -35.93 -9.14 5.29
CA LYS A 58 -36.93 -8.25 5.92
C LYS A 58 -36.99 -6.86 5.27
N LEU A 59 -35.90 -6.44 4.62
CA LEU A 59 -35.79 -5.19 3.88
C LEU A 59 -36.24 -5.31 2.41
N GLY A 60 -36.66 -6.51 1.96
CA GLY A 60 -37.20 -6.72 0.61
C GLY A 60 -36.16 -6.65 -0.52
N LEU A 61 -34.86 -6.80 -0.22
CA LEU A 61 -33.77 -6.54 -1.17
C LEU A 61 -33.56 -7.62 -2.25
N GLY A 62 -34.44 -8.60 -2.39
CA GLY A 62 -34.48 -9.51 -3.55
C GLY A 62 -33.17 -10.27 -3.85
N LEU A 63 -32.39 -10.63 -2.82
CA LEU A 63 -31.10 -11.30 -2.99
C LEU A 63 -31.27 -12.72 -3.57
N GLY A 64 -30.46 -13.06 -4.57
CA GLY A 64 -30.36 -14.40 -5.12
C GLY A 64 -29.68 -15.37 -4.14
N GLU A 65 -29.88 -16.67 -4.35
CA GLU A 65 -29.31 -17.73 -3.49
C GLU A 65 -27.79 -17.65 -3.39
N ARG A 66 -27.11 -17.46 -4.53
CA ARG A 66 -25.65 -17.33 -4.59
C ARG A 66 -25.11 -16.11 -3.82
N SER A 67 -25.79 -14.97 -3.88
CA SER A 67 -25.42 -13.81 -3.07
C SER A 67 -25.52 -14.11 -1.57
N LYS A 68 -26.59 -14.79 -1.15
CA LYS A 68 -26.77 -15.19 0.26
C LYS A 68 -25.66 -16.10 0.73
N GLU A 69 -25.31 -17.13 -0.04
CA GLU A 69 -24.23 -18.06 0.29
C GLU A 69 -22.88 -17.35 0.50
N VAL A 70 -22.51 -16.44 -0.41
CA VAL A 70 -21.24 -15.69 -0.32
C VAL A 70 -21.25 -14.76 0.89
N MET A 71 -22.35 -14.05 1.14
CA MET A 71 -22.49 -13.14 2.27
C MET A 71 -22.44 -13.87 3.62
N GLU A 72 -23.15 -15.00 3.76
CA GLU A 72 -23.11 -15.83 4.98
C GLU A 72 -21.73 -16.43 5.22
N LEU A 73 -21.03 -16.80 4.15
CA LEU A 73 -19.68 -17.32 4.26
C LEU A 73 -18.72 -16.21 4.69
N GLU A 74 -18.83 -15.01 4.13
CA GLU A 74 -18.02 -13.84 4.50
C GLU A 74 -18.14 -13.52 5.99
N GLU A 75 -19.38 -13.44 6.51
CA GLU A 75 -19.66 -13.15 7.92
C GLU A 75 -18.99 -14.17 8.87
N LYS A 76 -18.87 -15.43 8.43
CA LYS A 76 -18.23 -16.52 9.18
C LYS A 76 -16.71 -16.51 9.11
N VAL A 77 -16.11 -15.94 8.08
CA VAL A 77 -14.67 -16.13 7.81
C VAL A 77 -13.86 -14.84 7.80
N LEU A 78 -14.47 -13.67 7.64
CA LEU A 78 -13.75 -12.39 7.62
C LEU A 78 -13.97 -11.58 8.90
N VAL A 79 -12.92 -10.87 9.34
CA VAL A 79 -13.03 -9.92 10.45
C VAL A 79 -13.97 -8.78 10.04
N PRO A 80 -14.96 -8.38 10.87
CA PRO A 80 -16.02 -7.44 10.50
C PRO A 80 -15.54 -5.98 10.49
N ILE A 81 -14.67 -5.65 9.53
CA ILE A 81 -14.04 -4.33 9.38
C ILE A 81 -14.79 -3.44 8.40
N TYR A 82 -15.49 -4.01 7.42
CA TYR A 82 -16.22 -3.27 6.40
C TYR A 82 -17.72 -3.48 6.53
N ALA A 83 -18.47 -2.38 6.44
CA ALA A 83 -19.90 -2.44 6.19
C ALA A 83 -20.14 -2.56 4.68
N ARG A 84 -20.41 -3.77 4.20
CA ARG A 84 -20.54 -4.05 2.76
C ARG A 84 -21.95 -3.80 2.25
N ALA A 85 -22.04 -3.20 1.06
CA ALA A 85 -23.27 -3.20 0.30
C ALA A 85 -23.63 -4.64 -0.10
N PRO A 86 -24.93 -5.03 -0.08
CA PRO A 86 -25.38 -6.38 -0.38
C PRO A 86 -25.34 -6.65 -1.90
N VAL A 87 -24.14 -6.60 -2.48
CA VAL A 87 -23.84 -6.85 -3.89
C VAL A 87 -22.60 -7.73 -3.96
N VAL A 88 -22.74 -8.88 -4.61
CA VAL A 88 -21.64 -9.79 -4.90
C VAL A 88 -21.20 -9.59 -6.34
N LEU A 89 -20.09 -8.88 -6.52
CA LEU A 89 -19.57 -8.57 -7.85
C LEU A 89 -18.85 -9.77 -8.46
N GLU A 90 -19.21 -10.12 -9.69
CA GLU A 90 -18.67 -11.27 -10.42
C GLU A 90 -17.69 -10.84 -11.51
N ARG A 91 -18.06 -9.87 -12.34
CA ARG A 91 -17.25 -9.43 -13.49
C ARG A 91 -17.35 -7.93 -13.75
N GLY A 92 -16.40 -7.38 -14.51
CA GLY A 92 -16.41 -5.98 -14.93
C GLY A 92 -15.94 -5.80 -16.37
N GLU A 93 -16.48 -4.79 -17.06
CA GLU A 93 -16.07 -4.40 -18.41
C GLU A 93 -16.23 -2.89 -18.61
N GLY A 94 -15.16 -2.20 -19.00
CA GLY A 94 -15.15 -0.75 -19.13
C GLY A 94 -15.53 -0.05 -17.83
N CYS A 95 -16.56 0.80 -17.87
CA CYS A 95 -17.10 1.47 -16.69
C CYS A 95 -18.21 0.69 -15.99
N LYS A 96 -18.43 -0.58 -16.36
CA LYS A 96 -19.56 -1.38 -15.86
C LYS A 96 -19.10 -2.53 -15.00
N LEU A 97 -19.93 -2.86 -14.02
CA LEU A 97 -19.79 -3.99 -13.12
C LEU A 97 -21.05 -4.85 -13.18
N TYR A 98 -20.91 -6.15 -12.96
CA TYR A 98 -22.02 -7.09 -12.97
C TYR A 98 -21.97 -7.96 -11.72
N ASP A 99 -23.12 -8.11 -11.06
CA ASP A 99 -23.25 -9.03 -9.93
C ASP A 99 -23.55 -10.47 -10.38
N VAL A 100 -23.55 -11.39 -9.42
CA VAL A 100 -23.79 -12.83 -9.65
C VAL A 100 -25.22 -13.13 -10.12
N GLU A 101 -26.15 -12.19 -9.99
CA GLU A 101 -27.50 -12.25 -10.55
C GLU A 101 -27.58 -11.67 -11.98
N GLY A 102 -26.47 -11.15 -12.50
CA GLY A 102 -26.37 -10.58 -13.84
C GLY A 102 -26.88 -9.14 -13.94
N ARG A 103 -27.16 -8.47 -12.81
CA ARG A 103 -27.51 -7.04 -12.84
C ARG A 103 -26.28 -6.22 -13.20
N GLU A 104 -26.48 -5.30 -14.13
CA GLU A 104 -25.47 -4.34 -14.55
C GLU A 104 -25.49 -3.10 -13.64
N TYR A 105 -24.31 -2.60 -13.32
CA TYR A 105 -24.12 -1.33 -12.65
C TYR A 105 -23.10 -0.45 -13.37
N LEU A 106 -23.39 0.84 -13.49
CA LEU A 106 -22.37 1.83 -13.84
C LEU A 106 -21.49 2.13 -12.61
N ASP A 107 -20.19 1.91 -12.76
CA ASP A 107 -19.20 2.08 -11.69
C ASP A 107 -18.78 3.55 -11.57
N MET A 108 -19.46 4.28 -10.69
CA MET A 108 -19.07 5.65 -10.33
C MET A 108 -18.10 5.68 -9.14
N THR A 109 -17.54 4.53 -8.75
CA THR A 109 -16.55 4.43 -7.65
C THR A 109 -15.13 4.15 -8.14
N ALA A 110 -14.98 3.43 -9.26
CA ALA A 110 -13.72 2.88 -9.73
C ALA A 110 -12.93 2.13 -8.63
N GLY A 111 -13.64 1.42 -7.74
CA GLY A 111 -13.03 0.77 -6.58
C GLY A 111 -12.35 1.77 -5.63
N ILE A 112 -12.97 2.94 -5.43
CA ILE A 112 -12.46 4.10 -4.67
C ILE A 112 -11.21 4.68 -5.36
N ALA A 113 -11.41 5.21 -6.57
CA ALA A 113 -10.39 5.86 -7.40
C ALA A 113 -9.18 4.99 -7.79
N VAL A 114 -9.24 3.68 -7.62
CA VAL A 114 -8.14 2.75 -7.95
C VAL A 114 -8.12 2.40 -9.43
N ASN A 115 -9.27 2.01 -9.99
CA ASN A 115 -9.31 1.49 -11.35
C ASN A 115 -9.41 2.61 -12.38
N SER A 116 -8.27 3.16 -12.80
CA SER A 116 -8.18 4.33 -13.67
C SER A 116 -8.64 4.07 -15.11
N LEU A 117 -8.33 2.89 -15.67
CA LEU A 117 -8.65 2.54 -17.06
C LEU A 117 -10.01 1.84 -17.23
N GLY A 118 -10.72 1.57 -16.13
CA GLY A 118 -11.90 0.71 -16.16
C GLY A 118 -11.53 -0.77 -16.19
N HIS A 119 -12.54 -1.63 -16.23
CA HIS A 119 -12.39 -3.07 -16.11
C HIS A 119 -12.09 -3.72 -17.47
N GLY A 120 -11.17 -4.69 -17.51
CA GLY A 120 -10.90 -5.48 -18.72
C GLY A 120 -10.10 -4.78 -19.81
N ASP A 121 -9.26 -3.78 -19.47
CA ASP A 121 -8.39 -3.13 -20.47
C ASP A 121 -7.42 -4.15 -21.12
N PRO A 122 -7.38 -4.25 -22.46
CA PRO A 122 -6.66 -5.32 -23.15
C PRO A 122 -5.13 -5.20 -23.05
N ASP A 123 -4.59 -3.97 -23.00
CA ASP A 123 -3.15 -3.76 -22.87
C ASP A 123 -2.69 -4.06 -21.44
N TRP A 124 -3.51 -3.67 -20.47
CA TRP A 124 -3.31 -4.00 -19.06
C TRP A 124 -3.29 -5.53 -18.86
N LEU A 125 -4.27 -6.23 -19.43
CA LEU A 125 -4.39 -7.69 -19.35
C LEU A 125 -3.18 -8.38 -19.98
N LYS A 126 -2.77 -7.90 -21.16
CA LYS A 126 -1.59 -8.43 -21.84
C LYS A 126 -0.34 -8.26 -20.97
N ALA A 127 -0.12 -7.07 -20.41
CA ALA A 127 1.05 -6.76 -19.60
C ALA A 127 1.15 -7.64 -18.34
N VAL A 128 0.06 -7.83 -17.60
CA VAL A 128 0.07 -8.66 -16.38
C VAL A 128 0.36 -10.13 -16.69
N VAL A 129 -0.25 -10.68 -17.75
CA VAL A 129 -0.11 -12.11 -18.12
C VAL A 129 1.28 -12.38 -18.69
N GLU A 130 1.79 -11.55 -19.60
CA GLU A 130 3.12 -11.70 -20.19
C GLU A 130 4.21 -11.61 -19.13
N GLN A 131 4.07 -10.66 -18.19
CA GLN A 131 5.04 -10.50 -17.12
C GLN A 131 4.98 -11.64 -16.10
N ALA A 132 3.79 -12.07 -15.67
CA ALA A 132 3.63 -13.22 -14.77
C ALA A 132 4.21 -14.51 -15.37
N HIS A 133 4.14 -14.68 -16.69
CA HIS A 133 4.79 -15.79 -17.40
C HIS A 133 6.33 -15.66 -17.43
N THR A 134 6.83 -14.43 -17.58
CA THR A 134 8.26 -14.17 -17.81
C THR A 134 9.06 -14.16 -16.50
N LEU A 135 8.63 -13.37 -15.52
CA LEU A 135 9.29 -13.22 -14.23
C LEU A 135 8.28 -12.71 -13.18
N THR A 136 7.93 -13.59 -12.24
CA THR A 136 6.97 -13.31 -11.18
C THR A 136 7.50 -12.31 -10.15
N HIS A 137 8.52 -12.69 -9.36
CA HIS A 137 9.06 -11.86 -8.30
C HIS A 137 10.55 -12.12 -8.10
N VAL A 138 11.35 -11.11 -7.77
CA VAL A 138 12.76 -11.28 -7.34
C VAL A 138 13.04 -10.28 -6.23
N SER A 139 14.11 -10.47 -5.45
CA SER A 139 14.46 -9.52 -4.39
C SER A 139 14.84 -8.14 -4.96
N ASN A 140 14.56 -7.07 -4.19
CA ASN A 140 14.94 -5.68 -4.50
C ASN A 140 16.45 -5.41 -4.48
N VAL A 141 17.26 -6.41 -4.10
CA VAL A 141 18.72 -6.38 -4.26
C VAL A 141 19.16 -6.64 -5.70
N CYS A 142 18.30 -7.21 -6.53
CA CYS A 142 18.53 -7.40 -7.97
C CYS A 142 17.76 -6.34 -8.77
N TYR A 143 18.25 -6.03 -9.97
CA TYR A 143 17.61 -5.10 -10.89
C TYR A 143 16.56 -5.82 -11.74
N SER A 144 15.53 -5.07 -12.15
CA SER A 144 14.50 -5.52 -13.09
C SER A 144 14.15 -4.37 -14.04
N ILE A 145 14.22 -4.63 -15.34
CA ILE A 145 13.97 -3.62 -16.40
C ILE A 145 12.64 -2.87 -16.19
N PRO A 146 11.47 -3.53 -16.04
CA PRO A 146 10.22 -2.79 -15.89
C PRO A 146 10.15 -1.94 -14.62
N GLN A 147 10.81 -2.36 -13.54
CA GLN A 147 10.86 -1.55 -12.32
C GLN A 147 11.67 -0.26 -12.55
N GLU A 148 12.84 -0.37 -13.19
CA GLU A 148 13.69 0.79 -13.46
C GLU A 148 13.07 1.74 -14.49
N GLU A 149 12.42 1.20 -15.54
CA GLU A 149 11.74 2.02 -16.54
C GLU A 149 10.54 2.76 -15.94
N LEU A 150 9.70 2.11 -15.13
CA LEU A 150 8.61 2.80 -14.44
C LEU A 150 9.14 3.94 -13.57
N ARG A 151 10.23 3.68 -12.85
CA ARG A 151 10.86 4.66 -11.98
C ARG A 151 11.32 5.91 -12.74
N LYS A 152 12.04 5.69 -13.84
CA LYS A 152 12.47 6.73 -14.76
C LYS A 152 11.31 7.57 -15.27
N ARG A 153 10.26 6.90 -15.77
CA ARG A 153 9.08 7.57 -16.35
C ARG A 153 8.33 8.41 -15.32
N LEU A 154 8.23 7.94 -14.07
CA LEU A 154 7.65 8.72 -12.98
C LEU A 154 8.49 9.95 -12.62
N ALA A 155 9.82 9.84 -12.59
CA ALA A 155 10.71 10.98 -12.38
C ALA A 155 10.59 12.01 -13.53
N GLU A 156 10.72 11.57 -14.78
CA GLU A 156 10.64 12.43 -15.98
C GLU A 156 9.29 13.17 -16.13
N ARG A 157 8.21 12.59 -15.60
CA ARG A 157 6.86 13.14 -15.69
C ARG A 157 6.40 13.86 -14.42
N SER A 158 7.29 14.15 -13.48
CA SER A 158 6.97 14.85 -12.24
C SER A 158 8.05 15.89 -11.89
N PHE A 159 7.98 16.45 -10.69
CA PHE A 159 9.03 17.33 -10.13
C PHE A 159 10.22 16.54 -9.55
N ALA A 160 10.09 15.23 -9.40
CA ALA A 160 11.00 14.42 -8.60
C ALA A 160 12.26 14.02 -9.37
N ASP A 161 13.39 14.05 -8.67
CA ASP A 161 14.65 13.51 -9.18
C ASP A 161 14.74 11.99 -8.91
N HIS A 162 14.15 11.53 -7.80
CA HIS A 162 14.16 10.12 -7.40
C HIS A 162 12.80 9.59 -7.02
N VAL A 163 12.66 8.28 -7.16
CA VAL A 163 11.45 7.56 -6.79
C VAL A 163 11.80 6.32 -5.95
N PHE A 164 11.09 6.17 -4.84
CA PHE A 164 11.13 5.00 -3.97
C PHE A 164 9.79 4.28 -4.06
N PHE A 165 9.81 2.97 -4.35
CA PHE A 165 8.58 2.19 -4.41
C PHE A 165 8.19 1.64 -3.04
N SER A 166 6.90 1.38 -2.88
CA SER A 166 6.27 0.71 -1.73
C SER A 166 5.09 -0.12 -2.25
N ASN A 167 4.34 -0.81 -1.38
CA ASN A 167 3.23 -1.67 -1.82
C ASN A 167 1.88 -0.97 -1.85
N SER A 168 1.74 0.14 -1.13
CA SER A 168 0.44 0.79 -0.95
C SER A 168 0.61 2.25 -0.56
N GLY A 169 -0.50 3.00 -0.58
CA GLY A 169 -0.49 4.40 -0.15
C GLY A 169 -0.14 4.58 1.33
N THR A 170 -0.47 3.61 2.19
CA THR A 170 -0.11 3.68 3.62
C THR A 170 1.39 3.46 3.80
N GLU A 171 2.00 2.51 3.07
CA GLU A 171 3.44 2.31 3.11
C GLU A 171 4.21 3.50 2.49
N ALA A 172 3.68 4.13 1.44
CA ALA A 172 4.27 5.34 0.86
C ALA A 172 4.28 6.51 1.87
N ASN A 173 3.18 6.70 2.61
CA ASN A 173 3.10 7.70 3.67
C ASN A 173 4.09 7.39 4.82
N GLU A 174 4.19 6.13 5.24
CA GLU A 174 5.18 5.68 6.24
C GLU A 174 6.62 5.97 5.80
N ALA A 175 6.95 5.72 4.52
CA ALA A 175 8.24 6.05 3.96
C ALA A 175 8.49 7.57 3.94
N ALA A 176 7.50 8.37 3.56
CA ALA A 176 7.61 9.84 3.55
C ALA A 176 7.85 10.43 4.94
N ILE A 177 7.19 9.92 5.99
CA ILE A 177 7.43 10.32 7.39
C ILE A 177 8.91 10.08 7.76
N LYS A 178 9.42 8.89 7.44
CA LYS A 178 10.82 8.54 7.68
C LYS A 178 11.80 9.37 6.88
N PHE A 179 11.41 9.74 5.66
CA PHE A 179 12.22 10.59 4.83
C PHE A 179 12.40 11.96 5.46
N ALA A 180 11.29 12.53 5.96
CA ALA A 180 11.30 13.79 6.69
C ALA A 180 12.12 13.74 7.98
N TRP A 181 12.03 12.67 8.78
CA TRP A 181 12.88 12.55 9.98
C TRP A 181 14.36 12.59 9.64
N LYS A 182 14.79 11.83 8.64
CA LYS A 182 16.22 11.77 8.34
C LYS A 182 16.74 13.11 7.81
N CYS A 183 15.95 13.79 6.98
CA CYS A 183 16.27 15.14 6.55
C CYS A 183 16.38 16.11 7.73
N ARG A 184 15.49 16.00 8.72
CA ARG A 184 15.52 16.80 9.95
C ARG A 184 16.77 16.50 10.78
N GLU A 185 17.06 15.22 11.04
CA GLU A 185 18.23 14.77 11.81
C GLU A 185 19.52 15.35 11.22
N ILE A 186 19.67 15.30 9.89
CA ILE A 186 20.85 15.85 9.19
C ILE A 186 20.90 17.38 9.29
N SER A 187 19.75 18.05 9.18
CA SER A 187 19.68 19.52 9.18
C SER A 187 19.81 20.14 10.57
N SER A 188 19.58 19.39 11.64
CA SER A 188 19.74 19.86 13.02
C SER A 188 20.05 18.70 13.98
N PRO A 189 21.30 18.24 14.02
CA PRO A 189 21.70 17.08 14.82
C PRO A 189 21.60 17.30 16.33
N ASP A 190 21.58 18.56 16.78
CA ASP A 190 21.55 18.92 18.20
C ASP A 190 20.13 18.92 18.80
N LEU A 191 19.08 18.88 17.97
CA LEU A 191 17.70 18.83 18.45
C LEU A 191 17.35 17.38 18.83
N LYS A 192 16.79 17.18 20.03
CA LYS A 192 16.29 15.86 20.42
C LYS A 192 15.06 15.53 19.57
N LEU A 193 15.02 14.32 19.02
CA LEU A 193 13.93 13.83 18.17
C LEU A 193 12.50 13.97 18.77
N PRO A 194 12.22 13.83 20.08
CA PRO A 194 10.88 14.13 20.63
C PRO A 194 10.45 15.61 20.53
N ASP A 195 11.38 16.53 20.26
CA ASP A 195 11.07 17.95 20.03
C ASP A 195 10.75 18.24 18.54
N THR A 196 10.84 17.22 17.68
CA THR A 196 10.53 17.32 16.24
C THR A 196 9.05 17.17 15.98
N GLU A 197 8.50 18.04 15.13
CA GLU A 197 7.05 18.10 14.88
C GLU A 197 6.68 17.85 13.42
N PHE A 198 5.62 17.09 13.21
CA PHE A 198 4.87 17.00 11.96
C PHE A 198 3.60 17.82 12.08
N ILE A 199 3.31 18.62 11.07
CA ILE A 199 2.03 19.30 10.95
C ILE A 199 1.11 18.47 10.06
N ALA A 200 -0.04 18.09 10.59
CA ALA A 200 -1.15 17.49 9.87
C ALA A 200 -2.42 18.32 10.11
N PHE A 201 -3.53 17.93 9.49
CA PHE A 201 -4.76 18.75 9.48
C PHE A 201 -5.94 18.05 10.14
N THR A 202 -6.78 18.81 10.82
CA THR A 202 -8.01 18.28 11.43
C THR A 202 -8.91 17.63 10.37
N SER A 203 -9.50 16.49 10.70
CA SER A 203 -10.34 15.68 9.81
C SER A 203 -9.62 15.13 8.57
N SER A 204 -8.29 15.23 8.45
CA SER A 204 -7.55 14.62 7.33
C SER A 204 -7.52 13.10 7.47
N PHE A 205 -7.18 12.42 6.37
CA PHE A 205 -7.03 10.97 6.37
C PHE A 205 -5.74 10.56 5.67
N HIS A 206 -4.84 9.94 6.42
CA HIS A 206 -3.53 9.54 5.90
C HIS A 206 -3.30 8.03 5.97
N ARG A 207 -4.38 7.22 6.08
CA ARG A 207 -4.43 5.75 6.14
C ARG A 207 -4.28 5.19 7.57
N ARG A 208 -3.91 3.90 7.72
CA ARG A 208 -4.26 3.10 8.91
C ARG A 208 -3.12 2.34 9.58
N THR A 209 -1.90 2.36 9.05
CA THR A 209 -0.69 1.89 9.75
C THR A 209 -0.25 2.92 10.79
N MET A 210 0.49 2.55 11.84
CA MET A 210 0.66 3.39 13.03
C MET A 210 1.26 4.80 12.77
N GLY A 211 2.19 4.95 11.83
CA GLY A 211 2.73 6.27 11.46
C GLY A 211 1.74 7.10 10.64
N SER A 212 1.15 6.49 9.62
CA SER A 212 0.07 7.07 8.81
C SER A 212 -1.16 7.46 9.64
N LEU A 213 -1.50 6.65 10.64
CA LEU A 213 -2.61 6.85 11.55
C LEU A 213 -2.33 8.00 12.53
N ALA A 214 -1.07 8.16 12.97
CA ALA A 214 -0.66 9.29 13.80
C ALA A 214 -0.89 10.64 13.10
N LEU A 215 -0.78 10.68 11.77
CA LEU A 215 -1.07 11.87 10.96
C LEU A 215 -2.56 12.08 10.66
N THR A 216 -3.42 11.10 10.93
CA THR A 216 -4.85 11.16 10.58
C THR A 216 -5.62 12.02 11.60
N GLY A 217 -6.15 13.15 11.15
CA GLY A 217 -6.87 14.12 12.01
C GLY A 217 -8.29 13.71 12.40
N LYS A 218 -8.76 12.53 11.99
CA LYS A 218 -10.02 11.92 12.45
C LYS A 218 -9.76 11.12 13.72
N GLU A 219 -9.98 11.74 14.88
CA GLU A 219 -9.61 11.19 16.20
C GLU A 219 -10.18 9.78 16.48
N HIS A 220 -11.43 9.51 16.10
CA HIS A 220 -12.08 8.22 16.30
C HIS A 220 -11.38 7.05 15.58
N TYR A 221 -10.62 7.31 14.50
CA TYR A 221 -9.81 6.29 13.84
C TYR A 221 -8.52 5.97 14.59
N ARG A 222 -8.05 6.91 15.41
CA ARG A 222 -6.72 6.91 16.01
C ARG A 222 -6.78 6.51 17.49
N SER A 223 -7.67 7.13 18.26
CA SER A 223 -7.79 6.94 19.71
C SER A 223 -7.94 5.49 20.18
N PRO A 224 -8.57 4.54 19.45
CA PRO A 224 -8.65 3.14 19.87
C PRO A 224 -7.31 2.39 19.82
N PHE A 225 -6.28 2.94 19.19
CA PHE A 225 -5.00 2.26 18.96
C PHE A 225 -3.81 2.98 19.59
N GLU A 226 -4.04 4.12 20.24
CA GLU A 226 -3.03 4.86 20.99
C GLU A 226 -2.33 3.98 22.06
N PRO A 227 -1.07 4.29 22.42
CA PRO A 227 -0.30 5.48 22.01
C PRO A 227 0.34 5.39 20.61
N ASP A 228 0.24 6.47 19.83
CA ASP A 228 0.83 6.57 18.50
C ASP A 228 2.28 7.06 18.53
N MET A 229 2.86 7.23 17.34
CA MET A 229 4.09 8.00 17.12
C MET A 229 3.93 9.44 17.66
N PRO A 230 4.86 9.93 18.50
CA PRO A 230 4.77 11.27 19.07
C PRO A 230 5.10 12.37 18.04
N GLY A 231 4.83 13.63 18.40
CA GLY A 231 5.27 14.80 17.64
C GLY A 231 4.38 15.17 16.46
N VAL A 232 3.08 14.90 16.51
CA VAL A 232 2.12 15.37 15.49
C VAL A 232 1.27 16.51 16.06
N ILE A 233 1.22 17.62 15.34
CA ILE A 233 0.34 18.76 15.62
C ILE A 233 -0.74 18.82 14.55
N PHE A 234 -1.99 18.94 14.99
CA PHE A 234 -3.14 19.15 14.11
C PHE A 234 -3.52 20.63 14.08
N ILE A 235 -3.62 21.17 12.87
CA ILE A 235 -4.17 22.52 12.62
C ILE A 235 -5.40 22.44 11.71
N GLU A 236 -6.20 23.49 11.72
CA GLU A 236 -7.37 23.57 10.85
C GLU A 236 -6.96 23.67 9.36
N TYR A 237 -7.58 22.83 8.52
CA TYR A 237 -7.31 22.83 7.08
C TYR A 237 -7.76 24.14 6.42
N GLY A 238 -6.89 24.75 5.62
CA GLY A 238 -7.16 26.04 4.96
C GLY A 238 -6.91 27.28 5.83
N ASN A 239 -6.62 27.11 7.13
CA ASN A 239 -6.37 28.22 8.04
C ASN A 239 -4.91 28.74 7.90
N ILE A 240 -4.76 29.83 7.15
CA ILE A 240 -3.47 30.46 6.82
C ILE A 240 -2.71 30.93 8.06
N ASP A 241 -3.40 31.54 9.03
CA ASP A 241 -2.74 32.11 10.21
C ASP A 241 -2.26 31.01 11.15
N MET A 242 -3.07 29.97 11.35
CA MET A 242 -2.64 28.79 12.10
C MET A 242 -1.44 28.11 11.45
N ALA A 243 -1.43 27.98 10.12
CA ALA A 243 -0.31 27.37 9.41
C ALA A 243 1.00 28.14 9.62
N LYS A 244 0.98 29.47 9.45
CA LYS A 244 2.17 30.32 9.68
C LYS A 244 2.67 30.25 11.12
N ASN A 245 1.77 30.14 12.10
CA ASN A 245 2.13 30.08 13.51
C ASN A 245 2.60 28.69 13.95
N ALA A 246 2.11 27.62 13.34
CA ALA A 246 2.47 26.25 13.72
C ALA A 246 3.78 25.79 13.08
N ILE A 247 4.10 26.26 11.87
CA ILE A 247 5.32 25.87 11.15
C ILE A 247 6.49 26.69 11.71
N GLN A 248 7.37 26.00 12.45
CA GLN A 248 8.41 26.65 13.24
C GLN A 248 9.82 26.24 12.79
N PRO A 249 10.73 27.21 12.53
CA PRO A 249 12.11 26.92 12.18
C PRO A 249 12.81 26.06 13.22
N GLY A 250 13.51 25.02 12.75
CA GLY A 250 14.26 24.14 13.65
C GLY A 250 13.40 23.27 14.57
N LYS A 251 12.08 23.19 14.36
CA LYS A 251 11.18 22.32 15.13
C LYS A 251 10.35 21.43 14.21
N THR A 252 9.73 22.02 13.19
CA THR A 252 8.91 21.30 12.22
C THR A 252 9.79 20.50 11.24
N ALA A 253 9.61 19.18 11.17
CA ALA A 253 10.23 18.34 10.15
C ALA A 253 9.48 18.41 8.82
N ALA A 254 8.15 18.30 8.87
CA ALA A 254 7.34 18.34 7.66
C ALA A 254 5.90 18.79 7.91
N VAL A 255 5.28 19.29 6.85
CA VAL A 255 3.84 19.55 6.75
C VAL A 255 3.25 18.54 5.77
N PHE A 256 2.29 17.74 6.23
CA PHE A 256 1.64 16.69 5.46
C PHE A 256 0.24 17.15 5.04
N VAL A 257 0.00 17.32 3.75
CA VAL A 257 -1.25 17.89 3.23
C VAL A 257 -1.79 17.08 2.06
N GLU A 258 -3.11 16.88 2.02
CA GLU A 258 -3.83 16.41 0.84
C GLU A 258 -4.19 17.63 -0.03
N PRO A 259 -3.71 17.78 -1.27
CA PRO A 259 -4.10 18.90 -2.13
C PRO A 259 -5.58 18.86 -2.52
N VAL A 260 -6.12 17.65 -2.64
CA VAL A 260 -7.56 17.37 -2.75
C VAL A 260 -7.88 16.34 -1.69
N ARG A 261 -8.68 16.73 -0.70
CA ARG A 261 -9.01 15.87 0.43
C ARG A 261 -10.01 14.82 -0.04
N GLY A 262 -9.59 13.56 -0.06
CA GLY A 262 -10.47 12.45 -0.40
C GLY A 262 -11.53 12.27 0.68
N GLU A 263 -11.21 11.41 1.65
CA GLU A 263 -11.96 11.15 2.89
C GLU A 263 -12.26 12.41 3.74
N GLY A 264 -11.68 13.56 3.42
CA GLY A 264 -12.01 14.84 4.04
C GLY A 264 -13.18 15.58 3.39
N GLY A 265 -13.92 14.96 2.45
CA GLY A 265 -15.14 15.51 1.86
C GLY A 265 -15.00 16.02 0.42
N MET A 266 -13.99 15.57 -0.33
CA MET A 266 -13.71 16.00 -1.72
C MET A 266 -13.38 17.50 -1.87
N TYR A 267 -13.01 18.17 -0.78
CA TYR A 267 -12.61 19.57 -0.81
C TYR A 267 -11.17 19.76 -1.32
N SER A 268 -11.02 20.67 -2.28
CA SER A 268 -9.73 21.09 -2.81
C SER A 268 -9.13 22.22 -1.96
N ALA A 269 -7.81 22.21 -1.80
CA ALA A 269 -7.09 23.34 -1.23
C ALA A 269 -7.27 24.61 -2.09
N THR A 270 -7.20 25.79 -1.47
CA THR A 270 -6.98 27.01 -2.27
C THR A 270 -5.52 27.12 -2.67
N LYS A 271 -5.26 27.69 -3.86
CA LYS A 271 -3.89 27.96 -4.32
C LYS A 271 -3.12 28.83 -3.33
N GLU A 272 -3.76 29.85 -2.77
CA GLU A 272 -3.16 30.74 -1.77
C GLU A 272 -2.72 29.97 -0.53
N PHE A 273 -3.57 29.07 -0.01
CA PHE A 273 -3.23 28.27 1.16
C PHE A 273 -2.01 27.39 0.91
N LEU A 274 -1.94 26.68 -0.23
CA LEU A 274 -0.77 25.85 -0.56
C LEU A 274 0.50 26.67 -0.78
N GLN A 275 0.38 27.87 -1.38
CA GLN A 275 1.51 28.80 -1.51
C GLN A 275 2.04 29.28 -0.16
N VAL A 276 1.15 29.55 0.80
CA VAL A 276 1.53 29.88 2.18
C VAL A 276 2.25 28.70 2.83
N LEU A 277 1.73 27.47 2.71
CA LEU A 277 2.40 26.28 3.26
C LEU A 277 3.81 26.12 2.69
N ARG A 278 3.97 26.26 1.37
CA ARG A 278 5.28 26.18 0.71
C ARG A 278 6.24 27.22 1.25
N SER A 279 5.83 28.49 1.30
CA SER A 279 6.67 29.58 1.82
C SER A 279 7.05 29.35 3.27
N ALA A 280 6.10 28.96 4.13
CA ALA A 280 6.36 28.70 5.54
C ALA A 280 7.31 27.51 5.75
N CYS A 281 7.17 26.45 4.95
CA CYS A 281 8.11 25.32 4.97
C CYS A 281 9.52 25.77 4.57
N ASP A 282 9.65 26.57 3.51
CA ASP A 282 10.95 27.08 3.05
C ASP A 282 11.63 27.95 4.12
N ASP A 283 10.88 28.86 4.74
CA ASP A 283 11.37 29.74 5.81
C ASP A 283 11.79 28.94 7.06
N ALA A 284 11.07 27.86 7.39
CA ALA A 284 11.36 27.01 8.53
C ALA A 284 12.43 25.93 8.27
N GLY A 285 12.78 25.68 7.00
CA GLY A 285 13.58 24.53 6.60
C GLY A 285 12.85 23.18 6.78
N ALA A 286 11.52 23.21 6.83
CA ALA A 286 10.67 22.01 6.88
C ALA A 286 10.37 21.48 5.47
N LEU A 287 10.00 20.21 5.36
CA LEU A 287 9.55 19.64 4.09
C LEU A 287 8.05 19.83 3.89
N LEU A 288 7.63 20.16 2.67
CA LEU A 288 6.23 20.05 2.27
C LEU A 288 5.98 18.69 1.63
N ILE A 289 5.02 17.94 2.16
CA ILE A 289 4.65 16.62 1.68
C ILE A 289 3.22 16.65 1.15
N PHE A 290 3.05 16.30 -0.12
CA PHE A 290 1.73 16.13 -0.72
C PHE A 290 1.32 14.66 -0.71
N ASN A 291 0.18 14.40 -0.08
CA ASN A 291 -0.50 13.12 -0.14
C ASN A 291 -1.37 13.07 -1.40
N GLU A 292 -0.82 12.57 -2.50
CA GLU A 292 -1.53 12.42 -3.77
C GLU A 292 -1.97 10.97 -4.03
N VAL A 293 -2.02 10.14 -2.98
CA VAL A 293 -2.37 8.72 -3.07
C VAL A 293 -3.66 8.48 -3.85
N GLN A 294 -4.68 9.33 -3.65
CA GLN A 294 -5.98 9.25 -4.33
C GLN A 294 -6.12 10.22 -5.51
N CYS A 295 -5.54 11.42 -5.43
CA CYS A 295 -5.83 12.51 -6.38
C CYS A 295 -4.84 12.65 -7.55
N GLY A 296 -3.71 11.92 -7.50
CA GLY A 296 -2.74 11.87 -8.60
C GLY A 296 -3.20 11.00 -9.77
N MET A 297 -2.29 10.74 -10.70
CA MET A 297 -2.50 9.87 -11.87
C MET A 297 -3.76 10.23 -12.70
N GLY A 298 -3.97 11.51 -12.98
CA GLY A 298 -5.05 11.97 -13.87
C GLY A 298 -6.37 12.30 -13.16
N ARG A 299 -6.56 11.89 -11.91
CA ARG A 299 -7.86 12.02 -11.19
C ARG A 299 -8.32 13.46 -11.01
N SER A 300 -7.37 14.35 -10.71
CA SER A 300 -7.62 15.80 -10.59
C SER A 300 -7.81 16.50 -11.94
N GLY A 301 -7.76 15.78 -13.07
CA GLY A 301 -7.69 16.35 -14.42
C GLY A 301 -6.26 16.67 -14.87
N TYR A 302 -5.32 16.69 -13.94
CA TYR A 302 -3.87 16.80 -14.17
C TYR A 302 -3.21 15.45 -13.90
N LEU A 303 -2.01 15.24 -14.46
CA LEU A 303 -1.28 14.01 -14.15
C LEU A 303 -0.99 13.95 -12.65
N TRP A 304 -0.62 15.10 -12.07
CA TRP A 304 -0.47 15.27 -10.63
C TRP A 304 -1.23 16.50 -10.15
N ALA A 305 -1.86 16.42 -8.99
CA ALA A 305 -2.66 17.50 -8.43
C ALA A 305 -1.82 18.76 -8.15
N HIS A 306 -0.54 18.64 -7.80
CA HIS A 306 0.34 19.80 -7.59
C HIS A 306 0.45 20.72 -8.82
N GLU A 307 0.30 20.18 -10.03
CA GLU A 307 0.34 20.94 -11.29
C GLU A 307 -0.82 21.94 -11.37
N ALA A 308 -2.00 21.55 -10.88
CA ALA A 308 -3.20 22.40 -10.83
C ALA A 308 -2.97 23.67 -10.00
N TYR A 309 -2.12 23.58 -8.97
CA TYR A 309 -1.84 24.68 -8.05
C TYR A 309 -0.54 25.43 -8.39
N SER A 310 0.34 24.83 -9.20
CA SER A 310 1.70 25.33 -9.44
C SER A 310 2.50 25.50 -8.14
N VAL A 311 2.31 24.56 -7.19
CA VAL A 311 3.02 24.50 -5.91
C VAL A 311 3.69 23.15 -5.82
N PHE A 312 5.02 23.12 -5.78
CA PHE A 312 5.79 21.88 -5.80
C PHE A 312 6.17 21.44 -4.39
N PRO A 313 5.85 20.20 -3.99
CA PRO A 313 6.27 19.66 -2.70
C PRO A 313 7.73 19.20 -2.74
N ASP A 314 8.30 18.88 -1.58
CA ASP A 314 9.60 18.20 -1.49
C ASP A 314 9.44 16.68 -1.69
N ILE A 315 8.28 16.16 -1.26
CA ILE A 315 7.90 14.75 -1.33
C ILE A 315 6.45 14.64 -1.78
N MET A 316 6.15 13.70 -2.67
CA MET A 316 4.78 13.34 -3.07
C MET A 316 4.58 11.84 -2.92
N THR A 317 3.50 11.42 -2.25
CA THR A 317 3.11 10.01 -2.13
C THR A 317 1.98 9.67 -3.09
N VAL A 318 2.07 8.52 -3.77
CA VAL A 318 1.09 8.08 -4.79
C VAL A 318 0.83 6.57 -4.67
N ALA A 319 -0.39 6.09 -4.97
CA ALA A 319 -0.65 4.64 -5.07
C ALA A 319 -1.89 4.25 -5.90
N GLU A 320 -3.10 4.69 -5.53
CA GLU A 320 -4.36 4.02 -5.90
C GLU A 320 -4.51 3.77 -7.41
N SER A 321 -4.33 4.80 -8.22
CA SER A 321 -4.47 4.71 -9.68
C SER A 321 -3.20 4.22 -10.40
N LEU A 322 -2.08 3.95 -9.71
CA LEU A 322 -0.78 3.74 -10.34
C LEU A 322 -0.72 2.47 -11.20
N ALA A 323 -1.26 1.34 -10.72
CA ALA A 323 -1.35 0.08 -11.49
C ALA A 323 -2.79 -0.30 -11.87
N GLY A 324 -3.74 0.65 -11.81
CA GLY A 324 -5.11 0.43 -12.29
C GLY A 324 -5.80 -0.81 -11.71
N GLY A 325 -5.73 -1.02 -10.39
CA GLY A 325 -6.35 -2.18 -9.74
C GLY A 325 -5.45 -2.98 -8.80
N LEU A 326 -4.13 -2.84 -8.90
CA LEU A 326 -3.18 -3.67 -8.12
C LEU A 326 -2.34 -2.84 -7.14
N PRO A 327 -1.91 -3.43 -6.00
CA PRO A 327 -1.22 -2.73 -4.91
C PRO A 327 0.22 -2.36 -5.26
N ILE A 328 0.40 -1.10 -5.68
CA ILE A 328 1.72 -0.46 -5.81
C ILE A 328 1.63 0.97 -5.29
N GLY A 329 2.65 1.39 -4.53
CA GLY A 329 2.79 2.76 -4.05
C GLY A 329 4.17 3.32 -4.41
N ALA A 330 4.31 4.64 -4.36
CA ALA A 330 5.59 5.29 -4.55
C ALA A 330 5.71 6.60 -3.75
N VAL A 331 6.95 6.94 -3.42
CA VAL A 331 7.38 8.24 -2.92
C VAL A 331 8.23 8.88 -4.00
N LEU A 332 7.77 9.99 -4.56
CA LEU A 332 8.47 10.81 -5.54
C LEU A 332 9.11 11.97 -4.79
N THR A 333 10.41 12.17 -4.94
CA THR A 333 11.16 13.09 -4.08
C THR A 333 12.33 13.76 -4.80
N THR A 334 12.75 14.92 -4.27
CA THR A 334 13.93 15.65 -4.77
C THR A 334 15.26 14.95 -4.38
N GLU A 335 16.33 15.27 -5.11
CA GLU A 335 17.71 14.83 -4.83
C GLU A 335 18.12 15.16 -3.39
N LYS A 336 17.74 16.34 -2.87
CA LYS A 336 18.04 16.76 -1.49
C LYS A 336 17.56 15.74 -0.47
N VAL A 337 16.32 15.25 -0.63
CA VAL A 337 15.72 14.28 0.27
C VAL A 337 16.30 12.89 0.02
N ALA A 338 16.48 12.49 -1.24
CA ALA A 338 17.06 11.20 -1.58
C ALA A 338 18.49 11.03 -1.02
N ALA A 339 19.31 12.07 -1.11
CA ALA A 339 20.67 12.09 -0.56
C ALA A 339 20.68 11.88 0.96
N ALA A 340 19.72 12.45 1.69
CA ALA A 340 19.57 12.26 3.14
C ALA A 340 19.29 10.79 3.51
N ILE A 341 18.47 10.12 2.71
CA ILE A 341 18.02 8.73 2.93
C ILE A 341 18.98 7.71 2.40
N SER A 342 19.82 8.09 1.43
CA SER A 342 20.75 7.19 0.77
C SER A 342 21.48 6.29 1.76
N SER A 343 21.86 6.76 2.95
CA SER A 343 22.61 5.96 3.96
C SER A 343 21.79 4.98 4.81
N VAL A 344 20.48 4.89 4.64
CA VAL A 344 19.59 4.11 5.51
C VAL A 344 19.02 2.91 4.78
N ASP A 345 19.10 1.72 5.40
CA ASP A 345 18.51 0.50 4.86
C ASP A 345 16.98 0.53 5.09
N HIS A 346 16.24 0.70 4.01
CA HIS A 346 14.78 0.77 4.02
C HIS A 346 14.17 0.13 2.75
N GLY A 347 12.91 -0.29 2.85
CA GLY A 347 12.14 -0.95 1.79
C GLY A 347 11.56 -2.31 2.21
N GLY A 348 10.58 -2.77 1.44
CA GLY A 348 9.82 -3.99 1.62
C GLY A 348 10.09 -5.03 0.53
N THR A 349 9.55 -6.23 0.76
CA THR A 349 9.72 -7.37 -0.15
C THR A 349 9.05 -7.09 -1.50
N PHE A 350 7.82 -6.59 -1.49
CA PHE A 350 7.02 -6.40 -2.69
C PHE A 350 7.23 -5.03 -3.37
N ASP A 351 8.10 -4.14 -2.85
CA ASP A 351 8.24 -2.79 -3.40
C ASP A 351 8.58 -2.83 -4.88
N GLY A 352 7.77 -2.14 -5.69
CA GLY A 352 7.90 -2.14 -7.14
C GLY A 352 7.82 -3.55 -7.71
N ASP A 353 6.76 -4.29 -7.34
CA ASP A 353 6.60 -5.68 -7.75
C ASP A 353 6.71 -5.86 -9.27
N ARG A 354 7.29 -6.98 -9.68
CA ARG A 354 7.77 -7.19 -11.05
C ARG A 354 6.60 -7.41 -11.98
N ILE A 355 5.50 -8.01 -11.50
CA ILE A 355 4.25 -8.16 -12.25
C ILE A 355 3.53 -6.82 -12.38
N LEU A 356 3.59 -5.98 -11.34
CA LEU A 356 2.82 -4.73 -11.28
C LEU A 356 3.47 -3.58 -12.06
N CYS A 357 4.80 -3.55 -12.20
CA CYS A 357 5.49 -2.45 -12.88
C CYS A 357 5.12 -2.30 -14.38
N PRO A 358 5.08 -3.37 -15.20
CA PRO A 358 4.61 -3.27 -16.59
C PRO A 358 3.16 -2.79 -16.71
N VAL A 359 2.32 -3.23 -15.77
CA VAL A 359 0.93 -2.79 -15.69
C VAL A 359 0.85 -1.29 -15.40
N ALA A 360 1.62 -0.79 -14.44
CA ALA A 360 1.71 0.63 -14.15
C ALA A 360 2.29 1.45 -15.31
N LEU A 361 3.22 0.89 -16.09
CA LEU A 361 3.71 1.51 -17.34
C LEU A 361 2.59 1.67 -18.36
N VAL A 362 1.76 0.64 -18.58
CA VAL A 362 0.59 0.72 -19.47
C VAL A 362 -0.38 1.80 -19.02
N VAL A 363 -0.68 1.86 -17.72
CA VAL A 363 -1.54 2.92 -17.17
C VAL A 363 -0.94 4.29 -17.45
N LEU A 364 0.33 4.50 -17.08
CA LEU A 364 1.02 5.77 -17.29
C LEU A 364 1.05 6.19 -18.76
N ASP A 365 1.37 5.27 -19.68
CA ASP A 365 1.42 5.52 -21.14
C ASP A 365 0.08 5.95 -21.72
N LYS A 366 -1.03 5.46 -21.17
CA LYS A 366 -2.38 5.90 -21.57
C LYS A 366 -2.73 7.24 -20.96
N ILE A 367 -2.58 7.39 -19.65
CA ILE A 367 -3.08 8.57 -18.94
C ILE A 367 -2.23 9.82 -19.14
N GLN A 368 -0.93 9.69 -19.41
CA GLN A 368 -0.02 10.82 -19.48
C GLN A 368 -0.19 11.68 -20.75
N LYS A 369 -0.97 11.19 -21.73
CA LYS A 369 -1.18 11.86 -23.00
C LYS A 369 -1.93 13.18 -22.79
N PRO A 370 -1.45 14.33 -23.31
CA PRO A 370 -2.09 15.62 -23.12
C PRO A 370 -3.58 15.65 -23.52
N GLU A 371 -3.93 15.01 -24.63
CA GLU A 371 -5.31 14.89 -25.11
C GLU A 371 -6.21 14.07 -24.18
N PHE A 372 -5.64 13.04 -23.53
CA PHE A 372 -6.36 12.23 -22.55
C PHE A 372 -6.64 13.04 -21.27
N LEU A 373 -5.63 13.71 -20.72
CA LEU A 373 -5.79 14.57 -19.54
C LEU A 373 -6.74 15.74 -19.80
N ALA A 374 -6.67 16.36 -20.99
CA ALA A 374 -7.61 17.40 -21.39
C ALA A 374 -9.05 16.85 -21.46
N SER A 375 -9.23 15.63 -21.97
CA SER A 375 -10.54 14.96 -21.99
C SER A 375 -11.06 14.70 -20.57
N VAL A 376 -10.21 14.18 -19.66
CA VAL A 376 -10.58 13.94 -18.26
C VAL A 376 -10.95 15.25 -17.56
N SER A 377 -10.18 16.31 -17.76
CA SER A 377 -10.47 17.65 -17.23
C SER A 377 -11.82 18.18 -17.73
N LYS A 378 -12.10 18.05 -19.04
CA LYS A 378 -13.38 18.44 -19.64
C LYS A 378 -14.54 17.66 -19.02
N LYS A 379 -14.41 16.34 -18.92
CA LYS A 379 -15.43 15.44 -18.34
C LYS A 379 -15.69 15.73 -16.86
N GLY A 380 -14.63 16.02 -16.09
CA GLY A 380 -14.77 16.41 -14.68
C GLY A 380 -15.55 17.71 -14.51
N LEU A 381 -15.24 18.73 -15.30
CA LEU A 381 -16.00 19.98 -15.33
C LEU A 381 -17.44 19.74 -15.78
N TYR A 382 -17.62 18.94 -16.83
CA TYR A 382 -18.94 18.58 -17.35
C TYR A 382 -19.81 17.92 -16.28
N LEU A 383 -19.31 16.87 -15.61
CA LEU A 383 -20.01 16.18 -14.53
C LEU A 383 -20.41 17.16 -13.41
N LYS A 384 -19.50 18.03 -12.99
CA LYS A 384 -19.77 19.01 -11.93
C LYS A 384 -20.88 19.99 -12.32
N GLU A 385 -20.79 20.61 -13.50
CA GLU A 385 -21.81 21.55 -14.00
C GLU A 385 -23.16 20.85 -14.20
N LEU A 386 -23.14 19.62 -14.72
CA LEU A 386 -24.32 18.79 -14.91
C LEU A 386 -25.04 18.51 -13.58
N LEU A 387 -24.31 18.12 -12.54
CA LEU A 387 -24.85 17.89 -11.20
C LEU A 387 -25.38 19.18 -10.57
N VAL A 388 -24.63 20.29 -10.66
CA VAL A 388 -25.08 21.61 -10.18
C VAL A 388 -26.38 22.05 -10.86
N HIS A 389 -26.52 21.75 -12.15
CA HIS A 389 -27.73 22.06 -12.91
C HIS A 389 -28.90 21.16 -12.52
N LYS A 390 -28.73 19.83 -12.60
CA LYS A 390 -29.80 18.86 -12.35
C LYS A 390 -30.31 18.88 -10.93
N LEU A 391 -29.42 19.06 -9.95
CA LEU A 391 -29.77 19.05 -8.53
C LEU A 391 -30.18 20.44 -8.01
N ARG A 392 -30.23 21.44 -8.89
CA ARG A 392 -30.60 22.81 -8.52
C ARG A 392 -32.00 22.86 -7.91
N GLY A 393 -32.10 23.44 -6.72
CA GLY A 393 -33.37 23.62 -6.02
C GLY A 393 -33.81 22.39 -5.21
N ASN A 394 -33.03 21.29 -5.21
CA ASN A 394 -33.22 20.24 -4.23
C ASN A 394 -32.88 20.79 -2.82
N PRO A 395 -33.79 20.66 -1.83
CA PRO A 395 -33.61 21.27 -0.52
C PRO A 395 -32.46 20.65 0.29
N HIS A 396 -32.08 19.41 -0.01
CA HIS A 396 -31.07 18.67 0.72
C HIS A 396 -29.64 18.91 0.24
N VAL A 397 -29.47 19.36 -1.01
CA VAL A 397 -28.15 19.57 -1.60
C VAL A 397 -27.59 20.91 -1.16
N LYS A 398 -26.51 20.86 -0.36
CA LYS A 398 -25.78 22.06 0.09
C LYS A 398 -24.78 22.54 -0.94
N GLU A 399 -23.94 21.63 -1.42
CA GLU A 399 -22.84 21.96 -2.31
C GLU A 399 -22.47 20.77 -3.21
N VAL A 400 -22.03 21.08 -4.42
CA VAL A 400 -21.32 20.14 -5.29
C VAL A 400 -19.89 20.65 -5.46
N CYS A 401 -18.93 19.91 -4.92
CA CYS A 401 -17.52 20.27 -4.88
C CYS A 401 -16.66 19.23 -5.60
N GLY A 402 -15.37 19.51 -5.78
CA GLY A 402 -14.44 18.58 -6.43
C GLY A 402 -13.52 19.21 -7.46
N LEU A 403 -12.55 18.42 -7.90
CA LEU A 403 -11.55 18.74 -8.92
C LEU A 403 -11.33 17.52 -9.82
N GLY A 404 -11.41 17.71 -11.14
CA GLY A 404 -11.34 16.61 -12.10
C GLY A 404 -12.52 15.64 -11.93
N LEU A 405 -12.25 14.34 -12.00
CA LEU A 405 -13.23 13.27 -11.77
C LEU A 405 -13.27 12.84 -10.29
N LEU A 406 -12.91 13.73 -9.38
CA LEU A 406 -13.12 13.58 -7.93
C LEU A 406 -14.23 14.56 -7.54
N VAL A 407 -15.49 14.12 -7.56
CA VAL A 407 -16.66 14.98 -7.34
C VAL A 407 -17.40 14.54 -6.08
N GLY A 408 -17.73 15.51 -5.23
CA GLY A 408 -18.50 15.33 -4.01
C GLY A 408 -19.82 16.10 -4.05
N ILE A 409 -20.85 15.55 -3.42
CA ILE A 409 -22.15 16.20 -3.20
C ILE A 409 -22.41 16.20 -1.69
N GLU A 410 -22.38 17.38 -1.08
CA GLU A 410 -22.69 17.56 0.34
C GLU A 410 -24.20 17.70 0.52
N LEU A 411 -24.75 16.89 1.42
CA LEU A 411 -26.16 16.90 1.81
C LEU A 411 -26.33 17.47 3.22
N ASP A 412 -27.53 17.96 3.54
CA ASP A 412 -27.90 18.33 4.91
C ASP A 412 -28.44 17.15 5.75
N VAL A 413 -28.72 16.02 5.09
CA VAL A 413 -29.22 14.77 5.66
C VAL A 413 -28.26 13.60 5.38
N SER A 414 -28.58 12.43 5.92
CA SER A 414 -27.84 11.20 5.63
C SER A 414 -27.87 10.88 4.13
N ALA A 415 -26.72 10.59 3.55
CA ALA A 415 -26.61 10.15 2.16
C ALA A 415 -27.05 8.69 1.94
N SER A 416 -27.26 7.93 3.01
CA SER A 416 -27.39 6.49 2.92
C SER A 416 -28.60 5.98 2.11
N ALA A 417 -29.77 6.61 2.29
CA ALA A 417 -30.97 6.26 1.51
C ALA A 417 -30.78 6.52 0.01
N LEU A 418 -30.06 7.59 -0.34
CA LEU A 418 -29.72 7.92 -1.72
C LEU A 418 -28.77 6.89 -2.33
N VAL A 419 -27.76 6.43 -1.59
CA VAL A 419 -26.84 5.36 -2.04
C VAL A 419 -27.60 4.07 -2.32
N ASP A 420 -28.48 3.66 -1.41
CA ASP A 420 -29.30 2.45 -1.57
C ASP A 420 -30.23 2.58 -2.81
N ALA A 421 -30.86 3.74 -3.01
CA ALA A 421 -31.71 3.99 -4.17
C ALA A 421 -30.93 3.99 -5.49
N CYS A 422 -29.75 4.63 -5.52
CA CYS A 422 -28.87 4.67 -6.68
C CYS A 422 -28.38 3.27 -7.08
N ARG A 423 -27.97 2.47 -6.09
CA ARG A 423 -27.58 1.07 -6.30
C ARG A 423 -28.71 0.26 -6.90
N ASN A 424 -29.92 0.39 -6.36
CA ASN A 424 -31.10 -0.31 -6.88
C ASN A 424 -31.47 0.14 -8.30
N SER A 425 -31.08 1.35 -8.69
CA SER A 425 -31.29 1.94 -10.01
C SER A 425 -30.12 1.71 -10.98
N GLY A 426 -29.10 0.93 -10.59
CA GLY A 426 -28.02 0.50 -11.47
C GLY A 426 -26.79 1.42 -11.52
N ILE A 427 -26.57 2.29 -10.52
CA ILE A 427 -25.29 2.99 -10.37
C ILE A 427 -24.65 2.72 -9.01
N LEU A 428 -23.34 2.51 -9.00
CA LEU A 428 -22.56 2.34 -7.77
C LEU A 428 -21.86 3.65 -7.43
N ILE A 429 -22.31 4.29 -6.36
CA ILE A 429 -21.73 5.49 -5.75
C ILE A 429 -21.29 5.18 -4.32
N HIS A 430 -20.48 6.06 -3.71
CA HIS A 430 -20.11 5.88 -2.31
C HIS A 430 -20.19 7.15 -1.48
N THR A 431 -20.01 7.00 -0.16
CA THR A 431 -20.11 8.10 0.80
C THR A 431 -18.85 8.27 1.62
N ILE A 432 -18.65 9.50 2.06
CA ILE A 432 -17.67 9.86 3.07
C ILE A 432 -18.43 10.43 4.27
N GLY A 433 -18.24 9.79 5.42
CA GLY A 433 -19.00 10.14 6.62
C GLY A 433 -20.51 10.01 6.38
N PHE A 434 -21.27 10.88 7.03
CA PHE A 434 -22.73 10.77 7.09
C PHE A 434 -23.46 11.33 5.86
N ASN A 435 -22.95 12.41 5.26
CA ASN A 435 -23.74 13.28 4.37
C ASN A 435 -23.04 13.66 3.05
N VAL A 436 -21.88 13.09 2.72
CA VAL A 436 -21.18 13.40 1.45
C VAL A 436 -21.26 12.20 0.52
N VAL A 437 -21.87 12.36 -0.65
CA VAL A 437 -21.82 11.40 -1.76
C VAL A 437 -20.61 11.70 -2.64
N VAL A 438 -19.94 10.67 -3.11
CA VAL A 438 -18.72 10.74 -3.90
C VAL A 438 -18.87 9.98 -5.21
N LEU A 439 -18.42 10.64 -6.28
CA LEU A 439 -18.27 10.08 -7.61
C LEU A 439 -16.80 10.15 -8.04
N THR A 440 -16.21 8.98 -8.27
CA THR A 440 -14.84 8.77 -8.76
C THR A 440 -14.81 7.74 -9.89
N PRO A 441 -15.54 7.95 -11.01
CA PRO A 441 -15.65 6.96 -12.09
C PRO A 441 -14.30 6.70 -12.77
N PRO A 442 -14.12 5.59 -13.52
CA PRO A 442 -12.93 5.38 -14.35
C PRO A 442 -12.65 6.58 -15.27
N LEU A 443 -11.37 6.86 -15.55
CA LEU A 443 -10.97 8.02 -16.37
C LEU A 443 -11.47 7.93 -17.82
N VAL A 444 -11.76 6.70 -18.26
CA VAL A 444 -12.28 6.39 -19.59
C VAL A 444 -13.79 6.64 -19.74
N ILE A 445 -14.51 6.97 -18.66
CA ILE A 445 -15.96 7.20 -18.68
C ILE A 445 -16.39 8.18 -19.76
N SER A 446 -17.48 7.88 -20.47
CA SER A 446 -18.03 8.71 -21.54
C SER A 446 -18.96 9.81 -21.01
N GLU A 447 -19.16 10.87 -21.79
CA GLU A 447 -20.13 11.94 -21.44
C GLU A 447 -21.55 11.38 -21.32
N GLN A 448 -21.93 10.40 -22.15
CA GLN A 448 -23.22 9.70 -22.08
C GLN A 448 -23.40 8.92 -20.77
N GLU A 449 -22.37 8.22 -20.29
CA GLU A 449 -22.41 7.52 -19.00
C GLU A 449 -22.50 8.53 -17.84
N LEU A 450 -21.83 9.68 -17.93
CA LEU A 450 -21.96 10.76 -16.94
C LEU A 450 -23.39 11.32 -16.89
N GLU A 451 -24.02 11.52 -18.04
CA GLU A 451 -25.42 11.91 -18.14
C GLU A 451 -26.37 10.89 -17.52
N GLN A 452 -26.19 9.62 -17.87
CA GLN A 452 -26.94 8.51 -17.30
C GLN A 452 -26.81 8.49 -15.77
N ALA A 453 -25.59 8.63 -15.24
CA ALA A 453 -25.37 8.65 -13.79
C ALA A 453 -26.07 9.83 -13.12
N ALA A 454 -26.01 11.02 -13.72
CA ALA A 454 -26.62 12.22 -13.18
C ALA A 454 -28.16 12.19 -13.23
N ASP A 455 -28.74 11.59 -14.27
CA ASP A 455 -30.18 11.35 -14.38
C ASP A 455 -30.67 10.38 -13.30
N ILE A 456 -30.00 9.23 -13.14
CA ILE A 456 -30.34 8.24 -12.11
C ILE A 456 -30.22 8.86 -10.71
N LEU A 457 -29.15 9.63 -10.46
CA LEU A 457 -28.98 10.31 -9.18
C LEU A 457 -30.13 11.28 -8.89
N LEU A 458 -30.55 12.08 -9.87
CA LEU A 458 -31.69 12.99 -9.74
C LEU A 458 -32.99 12.24 -9.45
N GLU A 459 -33.25 11.14 -10.16
CA GLU A 459 -34.43 10.29 -9.94
C GLU A 459 -34.45 9.64 -8.55
N CYS A 460 -33.27 9.41 -7.96
CA CYS A 460 -33.13 8.83 -6.62
C CYS A 460 -33.20 9.85 -5.48
N MET A 461 -33.12 11.16 -5.77
CA MET A 461 -33.16 12.21 -4.73
C MET A 461 -34.37 12.17 -3.80
N PRO A 462 -35.61 11.84 -4.24
CA PRO A 462 -36.77 11.72 -3.35
C PRO A 462 -36.60 10.69 -2.22
N ALA A 463 -35.65 9.74 -2.33
CA ALA A 463 -35.35 8.80 -1.25
C ALA A 463 -34.85 9.50 0.03
N LEU A 464 -34.31 10.72 -0.08
CA LEU A 464 -33.89 11.55 1.06
C LEU A 464 -35.07 12.03 1.91
N ASP A 465 -36.26 12.18 1.31
CA ASP A 465 -37.50 12.57 2.00
C ASP A 465 -38.21 11.38 2.69
N GLY A 466 -37.67 10.17 2.57
CA GLY A 466 -38.29 8.94 3.08
C GLY A 466 -39.36 8.33 2.15
N ASP A 467 -39.52 8.86 0.93
CA ASP A 467 -40.36 8.25 -0.10
C ASP A 467 -39.63 7.06 -0.73
N THR A 468 -40.07 5.84 -0.40
CA THR A 468 -39.50 4.57 -0.88
C THR A 468 -40.39 3.88 -1.91
N SER A 469 -41.36 4.60 -2.48
CA SER A 469 -42.25 4.00 -3.48
C SER A 469 -41.47 3.52 -4.71
N ASN A 470 -41.53 2.20 -4.97
CA ASN A 470 -40.86 1.50 -6.07
C ASN A 470 -41.05 2.23 -7.41
N ASN A 471 -40.00 2.92 -7.87
CA ASN A 471 -40.01 3.72 -9.09
C ASN A 471 -39.68 2.90 -10.34
N THR A 472 -40.15 1.65 -10.43
CA THR A 472 -39.80 0.74 -11.54
C THR A 472 -40.62 0.95 -12.82
N ASN A 473 -41.44 2.01 -12.95
CA ASN A 473 -42.32 2.18 -14.11
C ASN A 473 -42.54 3.66 -14.54
N ARG A 474 -41.47 4.37 -14.92
CA ARG A 474 -41.61 5.61 -15.73
C ARG A 474 -40.57 5.70 -16.84
N THR A 475 -40.61 4.79 -17.79
CA THR A 475 -40.02 5.00 -19.11
C THR A 475 -41.08 5.50 -20.07
N SER A 476 -41.19 6.83 -20.24
CA SER A 476 -41.54 7.52 -21.49
C SER A 476 -41.98 8.96 -21.24
N SER A 477 -41.13 9.92 -21.63
CA SER A 477 -41.45 11.21 -22.28
C SER A 477 -40.50 12.33 -21.84
N THR A 478 -39.22 12.27 -22.22
CA THR A 478 -38.29 13.40 -22.03
C THR A 478 -37.42 13.69 -23.25
N THR A 479 -37.72 13.11 -24.41
CA THR A 479 -36.88 13.22 -25.61
C THR A 479 -37.05 14.52 -26.40
N SER A 480 -38.01 15.40 -26.07
CA SER A 480 -38.26 16.63 -26.85
C SER A 480 -37.87 17.93 -26.13
N PHE A 481 -37.40 17.89 -24.88
CA PHE A 481 -37.01 19.08 -24.09
C PHE A 481 -35.48 19.27 -23.96
N LEU A 482 -34.68 18.28 -24.41
CA LEU A 482 -33.22 18.23 -24.24
C LEU A 482 -32.42 19.03 -25.30
N LYS A 483 -32.94 19.16 -26.53
CA LYS A 483 -32.18 19.76 -27.65
C LYS A 483 -31.90 21.26 -27.55
N SER A 484 -32.68 22.03 -26.78
CA SER A 484 -32.43 23.47 -26.60
C SER A 484 -31.52 23.79 -25.41
N GLN A 485 -31.14 22.80 -24.61
CA GLN A 485 -30.31 22.97 -23.40
C GLN A 485 -28.88 22.46 -23.58
N GLU A 486 -28.65 21.54 -24.53
CA GLU A 486 -27.29 21.18 -24.98
C GLU A 486 -26.52 22.42 -25.46
N GLU A 487 -27.16 23.34 -26.18
CA GLU A 487 -26.51 24.56 -26.68
C GLU A 487 -26.03 25.51 -25.55
N GLU A 488 -26.76 25.64 -24.42
CA GLU A 488 -26.34 26.53 -23.32
C GLU A 488 -25.15 25.96 -22.53
N VAL A 489 -25.16 24.64 -22.31
CA VAL A 489 -24.07 23.92 -21.64
C VAL A 489 -22.84 23.83 -22.55
N GLU A 490 -23.01 23.53 -23.85
CA GLU A 490 -21.93 23.58 -24.85
C GLU A 490 -21.34 24.99 -25.02
N THR A 491 -22.16 26.03 -24.95
CA THR A 491 -21.70 27.43 -25.03
C THR A 491 -20.88 27.81 -23.79
N MET A 492 -21.33 27.43 -22.60
CA MET A 492 -20.58 27.60 -21.35
C MET A 492 -19.26 26.82 -21.39
N ILE A 493 -19.26 25.57 -21.83
CA ILE A 493 -18.07 24.72 -21.94
C ILE A 493 -17.08 25.26 -22.99
N SER A 494 -17.56 25.77 -24.12
CA SER A 494 -16.74 26.38 -25.17
C SER A 494 -16.03 27.66 -24.69
N LEU A 495 -16.71 28.47 -23.86
CA LEU A 495 -16.13 29.66 -23.21
C LEU A 495 -15.00 29.31 -22.22
N TYR A 496 -15.06 28.15 -21.56
CA TYR A 496 -14.03 27.67 -20.63
C TYR A 496 -12.91 26.87 -21.32
N ALA A 497 -13.20 26.08 -22.36
CA ALA A 497 -12.21 25.38 -23.17
C ALA A 497 -11.22 26.34 -23.86
N PHE A 498 -11.68 27.54 -24.22
CA PHE A 498 -10.84 28.61 -24.77
C PHE A 498 -9.82 29.18 -23.75
N ARG A 499 -10.03 28.99 -22.44
CA ARG A 499 -9.04 29.31 -21.39
C ARG A 499 -8.05 28.18 -21.13
N GLY A 500 -8.43 26.93 -21.40
CA GLY A 500 -7.56 25.75 -21.25
C GLY A 500 -6.58 25.54 -22.41
N SER A 501 -6.85 26.12 -23.58
CA SER A 501 -6.06 25.91 -24.81
C SER A 501 -4.79 26.74 -24.93
N SER A 502 -4.50 27.66 -23.99
CA SER A 502 -3.32 28.55 -24.05
C SER A 502 -2.20 28.23 -23.06
N ILE A 503 -2.18 27.06 -22.42
CA ILE A 503 -1.09 26.66 -21.53
C ILE A 503 -0.23 25.60 -22.25
N SER A 504 0.92 26.05 -22.76
CA SER A 504 2.00 25.16 -23.20
C SER A 504 2.42 24.25 -22.02
N PRO A 505 2.53 22.91 -22.17
CA PRO A 505 2.76 22.03 -21.03
C PRO A 505 4.16 22.15 -20.41
N TYR A 506 5.14 22.75 -21.10
CA TYR A 506 6.49 22.96 -20.57
C TYR A 506 7.16 24.14 -21.27
N PRO A 507 7.39 25.28 -20.59
CA PRO A 507 8.63 25.99 -20.80
C PRO A 507 9.71 25.23 -20.02
N SER A 508 10.85 24.97 -20.66
CA SER A 508 12.08 24.59 -19.96
C SER A 508 12.47 25.73 -19.01
N VAL A 509 11.94 25.72 -17.79
CA VAL A 509 12.21 26.77 -16.81
C VAL A 509 13.46 26.37 -16.02
N ASN A 510 14.62 26.71 -16.58
CA ASN A 510 15.82 26.95 -15.77
C ASN A 510 15.60 28.26 -15.02
N LEU A 511 14.89 28.22 -13.89
CA LEU A 511 14.91 29.34 -12.95
C LEU A 511 16.27 29.32 -12.25
N PRO A 512 17.05 30.41 -12.28
CA PRO A 512 18.27 30.49 -11.51
C PRO A 512 17.89 30.45 -10.02
N ARG A 513 18.11 29.31 -9.37
CA ARG A 513 18.09 29.20 -7.91
C ARG A 513 19.28 30.01 -7.38
N SER A 514 19.15 31.33 -7.27
CA SER A 514 20.14 32.17 -6.61
C SER A 514 19.97 32.04 -5.09
N PHE A 515 20.73 31.14 -4.48
CA PHE A 515 20.92 31.12 -3.03
C PHE A 515 22.35 31.53 -2.69
N LYS A 516 22.47 32.57 -1.86
CA LYS A 516 23.72 32.95 -1.21
C LYS A 516 24.02 31.90 -0.13
N LEU A 517 24.84 30.91 -0.46
CA LEU A 517 25.64 30.21 0.53
C LEU A 517 26.58 31.23 1.17
N SER A 518 26.32 31.62 2.42
CA SER A 518 27.37 32.20 3.25
C SER A 518 28.53 31.20 3.23
N GLN A 519 29.70 31.65 2.79
CA GLN A 519 30.92 30.87 2.65
C GLN A 519 31.32 30.24 3.99
N GLN A 520 30.87 29.03 4.27
CA GLN A 520 31.53 28.13 5.19
C GLN A 520 31.74 26.80 4.47
N ARG A 521 33.01 26.55 4.12
CA ARG A 521 33.46 25.25 3.65
C ARG A 521 33.24 24.25 4.78
N PHE A 522 32.24 23.39 4.66
CA PHE A 522 32.13 22.19 5.49
C PHE A 522 33.19 21.18 5.02
N THR A 523 34.31 21.12 5.73
CA THR A 523 35.23 19.99 5.65
C THR A 523 34.68 18.91 6.56
N VAL A 524 33.94 17.94 6.02
CA VAL A 524 33.56 16.74 6.76
C VAL A 524 34.83 15.92 7.00
N ARG A 525 35.41 16.02 8.20
CA ARG A 525 36.41 15.05 8.68
C ARG A 525 35.66 13.80 9.14
N LEU A 526 35.82 12.72 8.38
CA LEU A 526 35.50 11.38 8.84
C LEU A 526 36.67 10.93 9.75
N GLU A 527 36.47 10.93 11.06
CA GLU A 527 37.39 10.29 12.01
C GLU A 527 36.74 9.00 12.55
N GLY A 528 37.44 7.87 12.41
CA GLY A 528 37.20 6.64 13.17
C GLY A 528 36.80 5.39 12.34
N PRO A 529 37.60 4.31 12.32
CA PRO A 529 37.27 3.04 11.69
C PRO A 529 36.53 2.18 12.71
N ASN A 530 35.19 2.11 12.65
CA ASN A 530 34.39 1.03 13.24
C ASN A 530 32.93 1.22 12.79
N ARG A 531 32.64 0.85 11.54
CA ARG A 531 31.27 0.68 11.04
C ARG A 531 31.10 -0.77 10.60
N ILE A 532 30.51 -1.59 11.47
CA ILE A 532 30.01 -2.91 11.07
C ILE A 532 28.66 -2.67 10.39
N SER A 533 28.66 -2.68 9.06
CA SER A 533 27.45 -2.76 8.24
C SER A 533 27.01 -4.21 8.14
N ALA A 534 25.84 -4.54 8.71
CA ALA A 534 25.23 -5.85 8.57
C ALA A 534 24.04 -5.74 7.62
N CYS A 535 24.31 -5.93 6.33
CA CYS A 535 23.46 -6.44 5.23
C CYS A 535 24.20 -6.11 3.94
N LEU A 536 24.97 -7.08 3.44
CA LEU A 536 26.03 -6.94 2.41
C LEU A 536 27.18 -6.03 2.86
N GLY A 537 28.35 -6.63 3.15
CA GLY A 537 29.56 -5.94 3.58
C GLY A 537 30.25 -5.13 2.48
N LEU A 538 29.50 -4.26 1.79
CA LEU A 538 30.09 -3.21 0.98
C LEU A 538 30.36 -2.02 1.89
N GLU A 539 31.64 -1.76 2.18
CA GLU A 539 32.06 -0.40 2.52
C GLU A 539 31.57 0.52 1.40
N ARG A 540 30.77 1.54 1.76
CA ARG A 540 30.26 2.52 0.80
C ARG A 540 31.37 3.48 0.40
N GLU A 541 32.12 3.12 -0.63
CA GLU A 541 32.76 4.11 -1.49
C GLU A 541 31.69 4.71 -2.42
N ALA A 542 31.63 6.04 -2.50
CA ALA A 542 30.68 6.77 -3.33
C ALA A 542 30.75 6.30 -4.80
N ALA A 543 29.57 6.17 -5.42
CA ALA A 543 29.38 5.61 -6.75
C ALA A 543 30.19 6.35 -7.84
N GLY A 544 31.24 5.68 -8.32
CA GLY A 544 31.80 5.88 -9.66
C GLY A 544 31.42 4.69 -10.53
N SER A 545 30.28 4.77 -11.23
CA SER A 545 29.66 3.66 -11.98
C SER A 545 30.48 3.19 -13.20
N ALA A 546 31.25 4.09 -13.84
CA ALA A 546 31.94 3.77 -15.09
C ALA A 546 33.13 2.80 -14.93
N GLY A 547 33.93 2.93 -13.85
CA GLY A 547 35.18 2.16 -13.69
C GLY A 547 35.01 0.72 -13.17
N LYS A 548 33.94 0.41 -12.43
CA LYS A 548 33.64 -0.96 -11.93
C LYS A 548 33.01 -1.84 -13.01
N SER A 549 32.30 -1.22 -13.96
CA SER A 549 31.55 -1.89 -15.02
C SER A 549 32.43 -2.66 -16.02
N GLU A 550 33.62 -2.13 -16.35
CA GLU A 550 34.57 -2.81 -17.26
C GLU A 550 35.23 -4.04 -16.63
N LYS A 551 35.47 -4.03 -15.31
CA LYS A 551 36.08 -5.17 -14.59
C LYS A 551 35.15 -6.38 -14.41
N LEU A 552 33.83 -6.17 -14.47
CA LEU A 552 32.81 -7.20 -14.23
C LEU A 552 32.28 -7.88 -15.49
N GLY A 553 32.70 -7.45 -16.69
CA GLY A 553 32.28 -8.06 -17.95
C GLY A 553 30.78 -7.91 -18.27
N LEU A 554 30.11 -6.91 -17.71
CA LEU A 554 28.65 -6.70 -17.85
C LEU A 554 28.26 -6.33 -19.30
N GLY A 555 27.10 -6.80 -19.75
CA GLY A 555 26.51 -6.44 -21.04
C GLY A 555 25.90 -5.04 -21.05
N ALA A 556 25.59 -4.51 -22.25
CA ALA A 556 25.10 -3.13 -22.42
C ALA A 556 23.82 -2.85 -21.62
N THR A 557 22.86 -3.77 -21.61
CA THR A 557 21.60 -3.65 -20.86
C THR A 557 21.86 -3.55 -19.35
N SER A 558 22.74 -4.39 -18.80
CA SER A 558 23.09 -4.32 -17.37
C SER A 558 23.74 -2.99 -17.00
N LYS A 559 24.61 -2.46 -17.85
CA LYS A 559 25.22 -1.14 -17.64
C LYS A 559 24.19 -0.03 -17.64
N GLU A 560 23.30 -0.03 -18.63
CA GLU A 560 22.24 0.97 -18.77
C GLU A 560 21.32 0.99 -17.53
N MET A 561 20.89 -0.18 -17.05
CA MET A 561 20.03 -0.27 -15.86
C MET A 561 20.73 0.25 -14.59
N MET A 562 22.02 -0.04 -14.41
CA MET A 562 22.79 0.46 -13.26
C MET A 562 23.02 1.98 -13.35
N GLU A 563 23.30 2.51 -14.54
CA GLU A 563 23.43 3.96 -14.74
C GLU A 563 22.10 4.69 -14.53
N LEU A 564 20.99 4.08 -14.95
CA LEU A 564 19.65 4.62 -14.73
C LEU A 564 19.34 4.67 -13.23
N GLU A 565 19.60 3.57 -12.52
CA GLU A 565 19.37 3.47 -11.08
C GLU A 565 20.12 4.56 -10.30
N GLY A 566 21.40 4.79 -10.60
CA GLY A 566 22.19 5.84 -9.98
C GLY A 566 21.61 7.25 -10.14
N LYS A 567 20.74 7.48 -11.14
CA LYS A 567 20.09 8.76 -11.40
C LYS A 567 18.73 8.91 -10.73
N VAL A 568 17.92 7.84 -10.69
CA VAL A 568 16.48 7.97 -10.35
C VAL A 568 16.04 7.18 -9.11
N VAL A 569 16.94 6.42 -8.47
CA VAL A 569 16.62 5.60 -7.30
C VAL A 569 17.04 6.28 -6.01
N VAL A 570 16.18 6.24 -5.00
CA VAL A 570 16.59 6.51 -3.61
C VAL A 570 17.41 5.31 -3.11
N GLN A 571 18.70 5.51 -2.90
CA GLN A 571 19.74 4.50 -2.68
C GLN A 571 19.63 3.73 -1.34
N THR A 572 18.51 3.07 -1.10
CA THR A 572 18.15 2.37 0.16
C THR A 572 18.57 0.91 0.22
N TYR A 573 19.02 0.34 -0.91
CA TYR A 573 19.50 -1.04 -1.01
C TYR A 573 20.95 -1.07 -1.50
N ALA A 574 21.76 -1.97 -0.94
CA ALA A 574 23.03 -2.36 -1.56
C ALA A 574 22.73 -3.37 -2.68
N ARG A 575 22.46 -2.86 -3.90
CA ARG A 575 22.12 -3.72 -5.04
C ARG A 575 23.34 -4.44 -5.59
N VAL A 576 23.12 -5.67 -6.04
CA VAL A 576 24.14 -6.46 -6.73
C VAL A 576 24.04 -6.19 -8.23
N PRO A 577 25.15 -6.17 -8.99
CA PRO A 577 25.17 -5.86 -10.42
C PRO A 577 24.59 -7.03 -11.25
N LEU A 578 23.30 -7.28 -11.09
CA LEU A 578 22.57 -8.41 -11.67
C LEU A 578 21.17 -7.94 -12.10
N VAL A 579 20.94 -7.90 -13.40
CA VAL A 579 19.63 -7.60 -13.99
C VAL A 579 18.93 -8.89 -14.37
N LEU A 580 17.89 -9.26 -13.62
CA LEU A 580 17.12 -10.48 -13.90
C LEU A 580 15.95 -10.17 -14.84
N VAL A 581 15.83 -10.95 -15.90
CA VAL A 581 14.84 -10.72 -16.97
C VAL A 581 13.87 -11.88 -17.17
N ARG A 582 14.20 -13.09 -16.71
CA ARG A 582 13.35 -14.27 -16.88
C ARG A 582 13.54 -15.27 -15.73
N GLY A 583 12.49 -15.99 -15.38
CA GLY A 583 12.53 -17.12 -14.44
C GLY A 583 11.86 -18.37 -15.02
N LYS A 584 12.30 -19.55 -14.61
CA LYS A 584 11.60 -20.83 -14.87
C LYS A 584 11.93 -21.85 -13.77
N GLY A 585 10.91 -22.35 -13.08
CA GLY A 585 11.09 -23.28 -11.96
C GLY A 585 11.99 -22.66 -10.88
N CYS A 586 13.07 -23.35 -10.51
CA CYS A 586 14.02 -22.87 -9.51
C CYS A 586 15.14 -21.99 -10.07
N LYS A 587 15.04 -21.57 -11.34
CA LYS A 587 16.12 -20.87 -12.04
C LYS A 587 15.69 -19.49 -12.50
N VAL A 588 16.64 -18.56 -12.51
CA VAL A 588 16.50 -17.22 -13.08
C VAL A 588 17.62 -16.94 -14.07
N TYR A 589 17.38 -16.01 -14.98
CA TYR A 589 18.28 -15.68 -16.07
C TYR A 589 18.50 -14.17 -16.10
N ASP A 590 19.76 -13.78 -16.23
CA ASP A 590 20.11 -12.36 -16.40
C ASP A 590 19.93 -11.87 -17.84
N ALA A 591 20.08 -10.56 -18.03
CA ALA A 591 19.96 -9.91 -19.33
C ALA A 591 20.97 -10.44 -20.36
N GLU A 592 22.10 -10.99 -19.90
CA GLU A 592 23.14 -11.61 -20.73
C GLU A 592 22.90 -13.10 -20.99
N GLY A 593 21.82 -13.68 -20.44
CA GLY A 593 21.41 -15.06 -20.65
C GLY A 593 22.07 -16.08 -19.73
N LYS A 594 22.87 -15.64 -18.76
CA LYS A 594 23.46 -16.55 -17.76
C LYS A 594 22.36 -17.05 -16.82
N GLU A 595 22.41 -18.35 -16.58
CA GLU A 595 21.50 -19.05 -15.70
C GLU A 595 22.00 -19.03 -14.25
N TYR A 596 21.08 -18.85 -13.32
CA TYR A 596 21.33 -18.97 -11.89
C TYR A 596 20.32 -19.89 -11.23
N LEU A 597 20.79 -20.80 -10.39
CA LEU A 597 19.93 -21.54 -9.46
C LEU A 597 19.56 -20.63 -8.29
N ASP A 598 18.25 -20.45 -8.06
CA ASP A 598 17.72 -19.56 -7.04
C ASP A 598 17.48 -20.32 -5.73
N MET A 599 18.40 -20.15 -4.77
CA MET A 599 18.24 -20.64 -3.40
C MET A 599 17.69 -19.56 -2.46
N GLY A 600 17.26 -18.40 -2.98
CA GLY A 600 16.65 -17.31 -2.21
C GLY A 600 15.14 -17.15 -2.43
N ALA A 601 14.62 -17.57 -3.58
CA ALA A 601 13.22 -17.51 -4.01
C ALA A 601 12.59 -16.12 -3.80
N GLY A 602 13.32 -15.04 -4.08
CA GLY A 602 12.86 -13.68 -3.79
C GLY A 602 12.56 -13.45 -2.30
N ILE A 603 13.43 -13.92 -1.40
CA ILE A 603 13.22 -13.85 0.07
C ILE A 603 12.03 -14.74 0.49
N ALA A 604 11.98 -15.97 -0.05
CA ALA A 604 10.95 -16.99 0.19
C ALA A 604 9.56 -16.71 -0.39
N VAL A 605 9.44 -15.79 -1.36
CA VAL A 605 8.18 -15.45 -2.06
C VAL A 605 7.81 -16.47 -3.14
N ASN A 606 8.75 -16.92 -3.98
CA ASN A 606 8.42 -17.84 -5.09
C ASN A 606 8.40 -19.30 -4.62
N SER A 607 7.42 -19.67 -3.78
CA SER A 607 7.27 -21.02 -3.25
C SER A 607 7.10 -22.09 -4.34
N LEU A 608 6.34 -21.81 -5.40
CA LEU A 608 6.15 -22.74 -6.52
C LEU A 608 7.23 -22.63 -7.60
N GLY A 609 8.21 -21.74 -7.42
CA GLY A 609 9.17 -21.36 -8.46
C GLY A 609 8.54 -20.40 -9.47
N HIS A 610 9.32 -20.05 -10.49
CA HIS A 610 8.91 -19.11 -11.53
C HIS A 610 8.13 -19.79 -12.66
N GLY A 611 7.08 -19.12 -13.14
CA GLY A 611 6.30 -19.58 -14.28
C GLY A 611 5.47 -20.83 -13.99
N ASP A 612 4.97 -20.99 -12.75
CA ASP A 612 4.05 -22.07 -12.40
C ASP A 612 2.77 -21.98 -13.26
N PRO A 613 2.38 -23.08 -13.94
CA PRO A 613 1.29 -23.04 -14.92
C PRO A 613 -0.09 -22.80 -14.28
N ASP A 614 -0.33 -23.27 -13.06
CA ASP A 614 -1.65 -23.12 -12.42
C ASP A 614 -1.80 -21.72 -11.83
N LEU A 615 -0.72 -21.14 -11.29
CA LEU A 615 -0.69 -19.72 -10.91
C LEU A 615 -0.95 -18.82 -12.12
N LEU A 616 -0.24 -19.07 -13.24
CA LEU A 616 -0.42 -18.28 -14.46
C LEU A 616 -1.85 -18.39 -15.01
N LYS A 617 -2.43 -19.61 -14.97
CA LYS A 617 -3.82 -19.84 -15.34
C LYS A 617 -4.78 -19.02 -14.46
N ALA A 618 -4.62 -19.08 -13.14
CA ALA A 618 -5.44 -18.33 -12.19
C ALA A 618 -5.35 -16.81 -12.43
N ILE A 619 -4.13 -16.27 -12.61
CA ILE A 619 -3.94 -14.84 -12.91
C ILE A 619 -4.67 -14.48 -14.20
N LYS A 620 -4.52 -15.27 -15.26
CA LYS A 620 -5.16 -15.00 -16.56
C LYS A 620 -6.68 -15.03 -16.47
N GLU A 621 -7.25 -16.07 -15.86
CA GLU A 621 -8.70 -16.25 -15.74
C GLU A 621 -9.34 -15.11 -14.93
N GLN A 622 -8.74 -14.73 -13.81
CA GLN A 622 -9.28 -13.66 -12.97
C GLN A 622 -9.05 -12.27 -13.60
N ALA A 623 -7.91 -12.04 -14.25
CA ALA A 623 -7.62 -10.77 -14.94
C ALA A 623 -8.59 -10.49 -16.10
N THR A 624 -9.12 -11.53 -16.77
CA THR A 624 -10.17 -11.40 -17.79
C THR A 624 -11.57 -11.19 -17.23
N THR A 625 -11.76 -11.38 -15.92
CA THR A 625 -13.07 -11.41 -15.27
C THR A 625 -13.29 -10.15 -14.43
N LEU A 626 -12.46 -9.95 -13.41
CA LEU A 626 -12.55 -8.84 -12.47
C LEU A 626 -11.21 -8.62 -11.78
N ILE A 627 -10.58 -7.47 -12.03
CA ILE A 627 -9.25 -7.16 -11.50
C ILE A 627 -9.35 -6.64 -10.06
N HIS A 628 -10.20 -5.63 -9.85
CA HIS A 628 -10.32 -4.91 -8.59
C HIS A 628 -11.75 -4.45 -8.34
N VAL A 629 -12.20 -4.59 -7.10
CA VAL A 629 -13.38 -3.93 -6.54
C VAL A 629 -13.04 -3.51 -5.12
N SER A 630 -13.62 -2.41 -4.63
CA SER A 630 -13.37 -1.97 -3.27
C SER A 630 -13.98 -2.94 -2.25
N ASN A 631 -13.39 -2.97 -1.04
CA ASN A 631 -13.86 -3.79 0.09
C ASN A 631 -15.25 -3.45 0.63
N VAL A 632 -15.92 -2.46 0.03
CA VAL A 632 -17.32 -2.11 0.29
C VAL A 632 -18.30 -3.06 -0.43
N TYR A 633 -17.83 -3.87 -1.38
CA TYR A 633 -18.60 -4.89 -2.07
C TYR A 633 -18.07 -6.29 -1.73
N TYR A 634 -18.87 -7.32 -1.98
CA TYR A 634 -18.43 -8.71 -1.84
C TYR A 634 -17.75 -9.18 -3.13
N SER A 635 -16.74 -10.04 -2.98
CA SER A 635 -16.13 -10.75 -4.10
C SER A 635 -15.94 -12.23 -3.73
N ILE A 636 -16.24 -13.12 -4.67
CA ILE A 636 -16.15 -14.57 -4.45
C ILE A 636 -14.72 -15.01 -4.09
N PRO A 637 -13.65 -14.60 -4.82
CA PRO A 637 -12.31 -15.08 -4.52
C PRO A 637 -11.81 -14.69 -3.12
N GLN A 638 -12.19 -13.51 -2.61
CA GLN A 638 -11.82 -13.07 -1.27
C GLN A 638 -12.43 -13.98 -0.19
N VAL A 639 -13.71 -14.30 -0.34
CA VAL A 639 -14.46 -15.11 0.63
C VAL A 639 -14.02 -16.57 0.57
N GLU A 640 -13.79 -17.12 -0.62
CA GLU A 640 -13.27 -18.48 -0.81
C GLU A 640 -11.87 -18.65 -0.21
N LEU A 641 -10.98 -17.68 -0.40
CA LEU A 641 -9.66 -17.70 0.21
C LEU A 641 -9.75 -17.61 1.74
N GLY A 642 -10.63 -16.73 2.26
CA GLY A 642 -10.89 -16.62 3.70
C GLY A 642 -11.36 -17.95 4.29
N LYS A 643 -12.32 -18.61 3.65
CA LYS A 643 -12.80 -19.95 4.03
C LYS A 643 -11.67 -20.95 4.06
N LEU A 644 -10.88 -21.04 2.98
CA LEU A 644 -9.82 -22.03 2.90
C LEU A 644 -8.74 -21.82 3.96
N LEU A 645 -8.37 -20.57 4.25
CA LEU A 645 -7.41 -20.23 5.30
C LEU A 645 -7.93 -20.60 6.69
N VAL A 646 -9.22 -20.37 6.98
CA VAL A 646 -9.86 -20.81 8.23
C VAL A 646 -9.85 -22.34 8.33
N GLU A 647 -10.28 -23.05 7.28
CA GLU A 647 -10.36 -24.52 7.26
C GLU A 647 -9.02 -25.23 7.50
N CYS A 648 -7.90 -24.57 7.15
CA CYS A 648 -6.57 -25.15 7.27
C CYS A 648 -5.73 -24.57 8.42
N SER A 649 -6.30 -23.77 9.32
CA SER A 649 -5.56 -23.15 10.43
C SER A 649 -6.33 -23.20 11.75
N PHE A 650 -5.77 -22.60 12.81
CA PHE A 650 -6.44 -22.46 14.11
C PHE A 650 -7.47 -21.31 14.14
N ALA A 651 -7.46 -20.45 13.12
CA ALA A 651 -8.15 -19.19 13.16
C ALA A 651 -9.62 -19.32 12.80
N ASP A 652 -10.44 -18.48 13.41
CA ASP A 652 -11.87 -18.39 13.13
C ASP A 652 -12.17 -17.30 12.10
N ARG A 653 -11.29 -16.30 11.97
CA ARG A 653 -11.46 -15.14 11.08
C ARG A 653 -10.18 -14.70 10.39
N VAL A 654 -10.34 -14.04 9.24
CA VAL A 654 -9.28 -13.55 8.36
C VAL A 654 -9.44 -12.06 8.11
N PHE A 655 -8.34 -11.32 8.19
CA PHE A 655 -8.24 -9.96 7.65
C PHE A 655 -7.14 -9.92 6.59
N PHE A 656 -7.42 -9.29 5.45
CA PHE A 656 -6.46 -9.12 4.37
C PHE A 656 -5.75 -7.77 4.45
N SER A 657 -4.48 -7.74 4.06
CA SER A 657 -3.63 -6.57 3.85
C SER A 657 -2.78 -6.77 2.57
N ASN A 658 -1.82 -5.89 2.28
CA ASN A 658 -1.02 -5.98 1.04
C ASN A 658 0.39 -6.55 1.24
N SER A 659 0.85 -6.64 2.49
CA SER A 659 2.21 -7.05 2.81
C SER A 659 2.34 -7.59 4.23
N GLY A 660 3.46 -8.24 4.54
CA GLY A 660 3.75 -8.72 5.90
C GLY A 660 3.90 -7.59 6.91
N THR A 661 4.45 -6.44 6.51
CA THR A 661 4.57 -5.28 7.42
C THR A 661 3.20 -4.69 7.74
N GLU A 662 2.28 -4.62 6.77
CA GLU A 662 0.90 -4.23 7.03
C GLU A 662 0.13 -5.25 7.86
N ALA A 663 0.38 -6.56 7.68
CA ALA A 663 -0.24 -7.61 8.52
C ALA A 663 0.20 -7.47 9.99
N ASN A 664 1.48 -7.16 10.24
CA ASN A 664 1.97 -6.90 11.59
C ASN A 664 1.44 -5.57 12.18
N GLU A 665 1.25 -4.52 11.37
CA GLU A 665 0.56 -3.28 11.78
C GLU A 665 -0.89 -3.56 12.22
N ALA A 666 -1.61 -4.40 11.46
CA ALA A 666 -2.96 -4.82 11.83
C ALA A 666 -2.96 -5.62 13.14
N ALA A 667 -2.03 -6.54 13.34
CA ALA A 667 -1.90 -7.32 14.57
C ALA A 667 -1.57 -6.44 15.80
N ILE A 668 -0.73 -5.42 15.65
CA ILE A 668 -0.47 -4.40 16.68
C ILE A 668 -1.78 -3.73 17.11
N LYS A 669 -2.55 -3.26 16.12
CA LYS A 669 -3.82 -2.58 16.35
C LYS A 669 -4.85 -3.50 17.00
N PHE A 670 -4.96 -4.74 16.54
CA PHE A 670 -5.88 -5.72 17.10
C PHE A 670 -5.52 -6.04 18.55
N GLY A 671 -4.24 -6.15 18.89
CA GLY A 671 -3.79 -6.33 20.27
C GLY A 671 -4.22 -5.21 21.21
N ARG A 672 -4.06 -3.94 20.81
CA ARG A 672 -4.50 -2.80 21.64
C ARG A 672 -6.02 -2.67 21.71
N LYS A 673 -6.71 -2.88 20.58
CA LYS A 673 -8.17 -2.84 20.54
C LYS A 673 -8.79 -3.93 21.40
N PHE A 674 -8.23 -5.14 21.37
CA PHE A 674 -8.61 -6.25 22.23
C PHE A 674 -8.57 -5.87 23.72
N GLN A 675 -7.45 -5.28 24.18
CA GLN A 675 -7.32 -4.88 25.58
C GLN A 675 -8.34 -3.82 25.98
N ARG A 676 -8.58 -2.82 25.11
CA ARG A 676 -9.60 -1.78 25.36
C ARG A 676 -11.02 -2.33 25.36
N PHE A 677 -11.31 -3.30 24.50
CA PHE A 677 -12.63 -3.89 24.37
C PHE A 677 -12.98 -4.79 25.57
N TYR A 678 -12.04 -5.65 25.98
CA TYR A 678 -12.27 -6.59 27.09
C TYR A 678 -12.01 -6.00 28.49
N CYS A 679 -11.36 -4.84 28.57
CA CYS A 679 -11.12 -4.12 29.82
C CYS A 679 -11.66 -2.68 29.77
N PRO A 680 -12.97 -2.45 29.51
CA PRO A 680 -13.53 -1.12 29.26
C PRO A 680 -13.47 -0.18 30.48
N ASP A 681 -13.49 -0.75 31.69
CA ASP A 681 -13.43 0.02 32.94
C ASP A 681 -12.00 0.38 33.37
N VAL A 682 -10.99 -0.14 32.68
CA VAL A 682 -9.59 0.15 32.98
C VAL A 682 -9.20 1.45 32.28
N LYS A 683 -8.90 2.49 33.07
CA LYS A 683 -8.54 3.82 32.54
C LYS A 683 -7.32 3.80 31.60
N LEU A 684 -6.36 2.91 31.85
CA LEU A 684 -5.18 2.69 31.04
C LEU A 684 -5.05 1.19 30.74
N PRO A 685 -5.73 0.68 29.70
CA PRO A 685 -5.62 -0.71 29.29
C PRO A 685 -4.17 -1.06 28.89
N ALA A 686 -3.86 -2.35 28.85
CA ALA A 686 -2.55 -2.82 28.40
C ALA A 686 -2.28 -2.35 26.95
N THR A 687 -1.12 -1.73 26.73
CA THR A 687 -0.71 -1.19 25.41
C THR A 687 0.68 -1.63 24.97
N GLU A 688 1.44 -2.29 25.85
CA GLU A 688 2.84 -2.64 25.61
C GLU A 688 2.97 -3.96 24.85
N PHE A 689 4.04 -4.10 24.09
CA PHE A 689 4.35 -5.29 23.31
C PHE A 689 5.69 -5.87 23.74
N ILE A 690 5.78 -7.19 23.75
CA ILE A 690 7.05 -7.91 23.87
C ILE A 690 7.45 -8.41 22.49
N ALA A 691 8.71 -8.17 22.11
CA ALA A 691 9.36 -8.74 20.93
C ALA A 691 10.74 -9.28 21.32
N PHE A 692 11.39 -10.01 20.42
CA PHE A 692 12.61 -10.74 20.76
C PHE A 692 13.86 -10.20 20.07
N THR A 693 15.04 -10.44 20.65
CA THR A 693 16.32 -10.20 19.99
C THR A 693 16.38 -10.90 18.64
N ASN A 694 17.02 -10.27 17.65
CA ASN A 694 17.16 -10.71 16.26
C ASN A 694 15.87 -10.69 15.41
N SER A 695 14.71 -10.35 15.99
CA SER A 695 13.44 -10.25 15.28
C SER A 695 13.45 -9.28 14.09
N PHE A 696 12.65 -9.60 13.07
CA PHE A 696 12.30 -8.71 11.97
C PHE A 696 10.80 -8.82 11.67
N HIS A 697 10.04 -7.78 11.97
CA HIS A 697 8.58 -7.76 11.78
C HIS A 697 8.14 -6.75 10.70
N GLY A 698 9.07 -6.03 10.08
CA GLY A 698 8.78 -5.10 9.00
C GLY A 698 9.42 -3.73 9.20
N ARG A 699 9.02 -2.76 8.38
CA ARG A 699 9.69 -1.45 8.32
C ARG A 699 8.73 -0.25 8.30
N THR A 700 7.42 -0.45 8.43
CA THR A 700 6.47 0.63 8.77
C THR A 700 6.61 0.99 10.26
N MET A 701 6.14 2.15 10.71
CA MET A 701 6.49 2.68 12.04
C MET A 701 6.11 1.80 13.23
N GLY A 702 5.00 1.07 13.18
CA GLY A 702 4.62 0.09 14.20
C GLY A 702 5.47 -1.19 14.10
N SER A 703 5.53 -1.79 12.91
CA SER A 703 6.28 -3.03 12.66
C SER A 703 7.81 -2.86 12.83
N LEU A 704 8.32 -1.66 12.55
CA LEU A 704 9.70 -1.27 12.80
C LEU A 704 9.99 -1.17 14.31
N ALA A 705 9.02 -0.73 15.10
CA ALA A 705 9.15 -0.71 16.56
C ALA A 705 9.32 -2.12 17.14
N LEU A 706 8.72 -3.13 16.50
CA LEU A 706 8.91 -4.55 16.83
C LEU A 706 10.20 -5.15 16.25
N THR A 707 10.92 -4.46 15.36
CA THR A 707 12.15 -4.97 14.75
C THR A 707 13.37 -4.63 15.62
N SER A 708 14.00 -5.65 16.21
CA SER A 708 15.07 -5.47 17.21
C SER A 708 16.39 -4.89 16.66
N LYS A 709 16.67 -5.10 15.37
CA LYS A 709 17.90 -4.68 14.70
C LYS A 709 18.02 -3.15 14.68
N LYS A 710 18.98 -2.62 15.45
CA LYS A 710 19.18 -1.18 15.68
C LYS A 710 19.46 -0.38 14.40
N ASN A 711 20.18 -0.95 13.44
CA ASN A 711 20.48 -0.30 12.16
C ASN A 711 19.22 -0.01 11.33
N TYR A 712 18.14 -0.77 11.51
CA TYR A 712 16.83 -0.48 10.93
C TYR A 712 16.06 0.55 11.72
N ARG A 713 16.02 0.39 13.04
CA ARG A 713 15.10 1.11 13.91
C ARG A 713 15.61 2.48 14.33
N SER A 714 16.84 2.57 14.81
CA SER A 714 17.40 3.79 15.40
C SER A 714 17.47 5.00 14.45
N PRO A 715 17.67 4.85 13.12
CA PRO A 715 17.61 6.00 12.20
C PRO A 715 16.23 6.67 12.10
N PHE A 716 15.17 6.02 12.60
CA PHE A 716 13.79 6.49 12.52
C PHE A 716 13.12 6.58 13.90
N GLU A 717 13.91 6.59 14.97
CA GLU A 717 13.37 6.86 16.30
C GLU A 717 12.98 8.35 16.47
N PRO A 718 11.99 8.69 17.32
CA PRO A 718 11.12 7.78 18.06
C PRO A 718 10.15 7.03 17.13
N VAL A 719 10.09 5.71 17.33
CA VAL A 719 9.08 4.84 16.69
C VAL A 719 7.83 4.72 17.57
N MET A 720 6.85 3.88 17.18
CA MET A 720 5.71 3.59 18.05
C MET A 720 6.20 3.17 19.46
N PRO A 721 5.74 3.81 20.54
CA PRO A 721 6.22 3.52 21.89
C PRO A 721 5.63 2.21 22.44
N GLY A 722 6.26 1.71 23.51
CA GLY A 722 5.76 0.58 24.30
C GLY A 722 6.23 -0.79 23.84
N VAL A 723 7.40 -0.91 23.21
CA VAL A 723 7.99 -2.21 22.85
C VAL A 723 9.18 -2.54 23.75
N THR A 724 9.15 -3.72 24.36
CA THR A 724 10.28 -4.28 25.13
C THR A 724 10.88 -5.46 24.38
N PHE A 725 12.21 -5.44 24.19
CA PHE A 725 12.96 -6.53 23.60
C PHE A 725 13.55 -7.45 24.67
N ILE A 726 13.28 -8.75 24.56
CA ILE A 726 13.87 -9.79 25.42
C ILE A 726 14.66 -10.81 24.60
N GLU A 727 15.55 -11.55 25.24
CA GLU A 727 16.37 -12.57 24.58
C GLU A 727 15.49 -13.72 24.03
N TYR A 728 15.67 -14.04 22.75
CA TYR A 728 14.94 -15.14 22.09
C TYR A 728 15.29 -16.49 22.74
N GLY A 729 14.27 -17.28 23.11
CA GLY A 729 14.46 -18.59 23.74
C GLY A 729 14.66 -18.56 25.26
N ASN A 730 14.71 -17.38 25.89
CA ASN A 730 14.89 -17.23 27.33
C ASN A 730 13.54 -17.22 28.08
N ILE A 731 13.19 -18.37 28.66
CA ILE A 731 11.89 -18.61 29.30
C ILE A 731 11.71 -17.77 30.58
N GLU A 732 12.75 -17.66 31.41
CA GLU A 732 12.65 -16.96 32.70
C GLU A 732 12.44 -15.45 32.50
N ILE A 733 13.20 -14.85 31.58
CA ILE A 733 13.04 -13.43 31.25
C ILE A 733 11.65 -13.18 30.65
N ALA A 734 11.18 -14.06 29.75
CA ALA A 734 9.87 -13.93 29.13
C ALA A 734 8.74 -13.92 30.17
N LYS A 735 8.74 -14.88 31.11
CA LYS A 735 7.72 -14.95 32.17
C LYS A 735 7.69 -13.71 33.07
N ASN A 736 8.85 -13.09 33.33
CA ASN A 736 8.93 -11.88 34.17
C ASN A 736 8.53 -10.61 33.40
N ALA A 737 8.77 -10.57 32.10
CA ALA A 737 8.49 -9.42 31.25
C ALA A 737 7.01 -9.32 30.84
N ILE A 738 6.34 -10.45 30.66
CA ILE A 738 4.91 -10.51 30.30
C ILE A 738 4.08 -10.24 31.56
N GLN A 739 3.47 -9.05 31.64
CA GLN A 739 2.82 -8.57 32.86
C GLN A 739 1.32 -8.27 32.64
N PRO A 740 0.43 -8.75 33.53
CA PRO A 740 -0.98 -8.40 33.50
C PRO A 740 -1.20 -6.89 33.56
N GLY A 741 -2.15 -6.39 32.78
CA GLY A 741 -2.51 -4.96 32.75
C GLY A 741 -1.47 -4.05 32.08
N LYS A 742 -0.36 -4.59 31.57
CA LYS A 742 0.63 -3.82 30.79
C LYS A 742 0.83 -4.38 29.38
N THR A 743 1.07 -5.69 29.29
CA THR A 743 1.37 -6.36 28.03
C THR A 743 0.09 -6.63 27.25
N ALA A 744 -0.07 -5.97 26.11
CA ALA A 744 -1.16 -6.21 25.18
C ALA A 744 -0.94 -7.49 24.37
N ALA A 745 0.28 -7.69 23.85
CA ALA A 745 0.63 -8.86 23.07
C ALA A 745 2.14 -9.17 23.03
N VAL A 746 2.46 -10.41 22.69
CA VAL A 746 3.82 -10.94 22.50
C VAL A 746 3.99 -11.38 21.05
N PHE A 747 4.90 -10.75 20.32
CA PHE A 747 5.23 -11.07 18.93
C PHE A 747 6.45 -12.00 18.87
N VAL A 748 6.32 -13.13 18.20
CA VAL A 748 7.42 -14.10 18.03
C VAL A 748 7.38 -14.77 16.66
N GLU A 749 8.55 -14.92 16.03
CA GLU A 749 8.71 -15.80 14.87
C GLU A 749 8.95 -17.25 15.39
N PRO A 750 8.14 -18.26 15.00
CA PRO A 750 8.42 -19.65 15.36
C PRO A 750 9.77 -20.15 14.82
N VAL A 751 10.17 -19.63 13.66
CA VAL A 751 11.53 -19.75 13.11
C VAL A 751 11.96 -18.39 12.61
N GLN A 752 12.97 -17.78 13.24
CA GLN A 752 13.47 -16.47 12.86
C GLN A 752 14.15 -16.51 11.50
N GLY A 753 13.65 -15.74 10.55
CA GLY A 753 14.19 -15.70 9.19
C GLY A 753 15.44 -14.82 9.07
N GLU A 754 15.21 -13.50 9.00
CA GLU A 754 16.26 -12.48 8.96
C GLU A 754 17.16 -12.49 10.20
N GLY A 755 16.65 -12.99 11.33
CA GLY A 755 17.37 -13.06 12.59
C GLY A 755 18.55 -14.05 12.60
N GLY A 756 18.61 -14.98 11.64
CA GLY A 756 19.71 -15.95 11.53
C GLY A 756 19.28 -17.41 11.54
N ILE A 757 18.03 -17.73 11.15
CA ILE A 757 17.50 -19.10 11.03
C ILE A 757 17.47 -19.83 12.39
N TYR A 758 17.16 -19.09 13.46
CA TYR A 758 16.96 -19.69 14.78
C TYR A 758 15.57 -20.29 14.88
N CYS A 759 15.49 -21.59 15.17
CA CYS A 759 14.24 -22.26 15.47
C CYS A 759 13.93 -22.12 16.96
N ALA A 760 12.67 -21.84 17.30
CA ALA A 760 12.25 -21.86 18.69
C ALA A 760 12.41 -23.27 19.29
N ARG A 761 12.61 -23.34 20.60
CA ARG A 761 12.38 -24.58 21.36
C ARG A 761 10.89 -24.71 21.66
N LYS A 762 10.34 -25.92 21.63
CA LYS A 762 8.93 -26.17 21.93
C LYS A 762 8.56 -25.66 23.33
N GLU A 763 9.41 -25.92 24.32
CA GLU A 763 9.22 -25.51 25.72
C GLU A 763 9.15 -23.98 25.85
N PHE A 764 9.89 -23.26 24.98
CA PHE A 764 9.87 -21.81 24.97
C PHE A 764 8.53 -21.27 24.44
N LEU A 765 8.02 -21.77 23.32
CA LEU A 765 6.71 -21.34 22.81
C LEU A 765 5.57 -21.72 23.75
N GLN A 766 5.64 -22.90 24.40
CA GLN A 766 4.69 -23.30 25.44
C GLN A 766 4.72 -22.35 26.63
N ALA A 767 5.91 -21.93 27.06
CA ALA A 767 6.05 -20.96 28.15
C ALA A 767 5.49 -19.58 27.78
N LEU A 768 5.68 -19.12 26.52
CA LEU A 768 5.06 -17.88 26.04
C LEU A 768 3.53 -17.97 26.05
N ARG A 769 2.96 -19.07 25.56
CA ARG A 769 1.51 -19.29 25.57
C ARG A 769 0.94 -19.21 26.98
N SER A 770 1.52 -19.97 27.93
CA SER A 770 1.09 -19.95 29.34
C SER A 770 1.22 -18.55 29.95
N ALA A 771 2.34 -17.85 29.71
CA ALA A 771 2.54 -16.51 30.27
C ALA A 771 1.56 -15.48 29.68
N CYS A 772 1.25 -15.57 28.38
CA CYS A 772 0.22 -14.74 27.76
C CYS A 772 -1.17 -15.01 28.36
N ASP A 773 -1.53 -16.29 28.55
CA ASP A 773 -2.81 -16.68 29.12
C ASP A 773 -2.96 -16.17 30.57
N ASP A 774 -1.91 -16.34 31.39
CA ASP A 774 -1.87 -15.87 32.77
C ASP A 774 -1.97 -14.33 32.87
N ALA A 775 -1.37 -13.61 31.91
CA ALA A 775 -1.39 -12.15 31.88
C ALA A 775 -2.63 -11.54 31.20
N GLY A 776 -3.42 -12.35 30.49
CA GLY A 776 -4.48 -11.86 29.60
C GLY A 776 -3.93 -11.13 28.35
N ALA A 777 -2.68 -11.37 27.99
CA ALA A 777 -2.04 -10.85 26.77
C ALA A 777 -2.29 -11.79 25.58
N LEU A 778 -2.19 -11.26 24.35
CA LEU A 778 -2.26 -12.09 23.15
C LEU A 778 -0.89 -12.67 22.79
N LEU A 779 -0.85 -13.90 22.29
CA LEU A 779 0.31 -14.47 21.62
C LEU A 779 0.16 -14.31 20.10
N ILE A 780 1.18 -13.74 19.45
CA ILE A 780 1.16 -13.44 18.02
C ILE A 780 2.34 -14.13 17.35
N PHE A 781 2.05 -14.98 16.37
CA PHE A 781 3.08 -15.62 15.55
C PHE A 781 3.25 -14.88 14.23
N ASP A 782 4.48 -14.43 13.98
CA ASP A 782 4.88 -13.96 12.66
C ASP A 782 5.35 -15.15 11.82
N GLU A 783 4.48 -15.60 10.92
CA GLU A 783 4.74 -16.69 10.00
C GLU A 783 4.92 -16.20 8.56
N VAL A 784 5.14 -14.89 8.36
CA VAL A 784 5.32 -14.27 7.04
C VAL A 784 6.37 -14.99 6.22
N GLN A 785 7.46 -15.45 6.84
CA GLN A 785 8.53 -16.17 6.16
C GLN A 785 8.52 -17.69 6.39
N CYS A 786 8.17 -18.16 7.59
CA CYS A 786 8.34 -19.57 7.97
C CYS A 786 7.10 -20.46 7.70
N GLY A 787 5.93 -19.86 7.44
CA GLY A 787 4.71 -20.55 7.08
C GLY A 787 4.62 -20.94 5.60
N MET A 788 3.41 -21.26 5.13
CA MET A 788 3.11 -21.67 3.74
C MET A 788 4.03 -22.78 3.22
N GLY A 789 4.20 -23.85 3.99
CA GLY A 789 5.00 -25.02 3.57
C GLY A 789 6.51 -24.87 3.76
N ARG A 790 7.03 -23.66 4.02
CA ARG A 790 8.47 -23.40 4.10
C ARG A 790 9.18 -24.24 5.16
N SER A 791 8.57 -24.36 6.33
CA SER A 791 9.04 -25.18 7.44
C SER A 791 8.86 -26.70 7.22
N GLY A 792 8.26 -27.12 6.10
CA GLY A 792 7.83 -28.51 5.88
C GLY A 792 6.43 -28.81 6.42
N TYR A 793 5.86 -27.89 7.18
CA TYR A 793 4.46 -27.86 7.63
C TYR A 793 3.73 -26.74 6.89
N LEU A 794 2.39 -26.82 6.80
CA LEU A 794 1.63 -25.74 6.19
C LEU A 794 1.89 -24.46 6.99
N TRP A 795 1.80 -24.54 8.31
CA TRP A 795 2.17 -23.49 9.25
C TRP A 795 3.27 -24.00 10.19
N ALA A 796 4.31 -23.19 10.41
CA ALA A 796 5.44 -23.54 11.26
C ALA A 796 5.03 -23.89 12.70
N HIS A 797 3.97 -23.27 13.24
CA HIS A 797 3.48 -23.57 14.58
C HIS A 797 3.02 -25.02 14.78
N GLU A 798 2.59 -25.71 13.71
CA GLU A 798 2.15 -27.10 13.74
C GLU A 798 3.28 -28.03 14.23
N ALA A 799 4.54 -27.70 13.89
CA ALA A 799 5.72 -28.44 14.34
C ALA A 799 5.87 -28.43 15.88
N TYR A 800 5.32 -27.42 16.55
CA TYR A 800 5.45 -27.20 17.99
C TYR A 800 4.19 -27.62 18.75
N GLY A 801 3.02 -27.64 18.10
CA GLY A 801 1.73 -27.90 18.74
C GLY A 801 1.34 -26.78 19.73
N VAL A 802 1.70 -25.54 19.41
CA VAL A 802 1.34 -24.34 20.18
C VAL A 802 0.58 -23.41 19.25
N PHE A 803 -0.60 -22.96 19.66
CA PHE A 803 -1.45 -22.10 18.84
C PHE A 803 -1.41 -20.66 19.34
N PRO A 804 -1.24 -19.67 18.44
CA PRO A 804 -1.31 -18.26 18.80
C PRO A 804 -2.77 -17.77 18.83
N ASP A 805 -2.99 -16.54 19.29
CA ASP A 805 -4.28 -15.84 19.14
C ASP A 805 -4.38 -15.14 17.78
N ILE A 806 -3.23 -14.74 17.23
CA ILE A 806 -3.09 -14.09 15.93
C ILE A 806 -1.87 -14.68 15.19
N MET A 807 -2.01 -14.92 13.89
CA MET A 807 -0.90 -15.29 13.01
C MET A 807 -0.86 -14.37 11.79
N THR A 808 0.33 -13.84 11.47
CA THR A 808 0.53 -12.98 10.29
C THR A 808 1.21 -13.75 9.16
N LEU A 809 0.71 -13.56 7.93
CA LEU A 809 1.16 -14.24 6.71
C LEU A 809 1.36 -13.23 5.57
N ALA A 810 2.24 -13.54 4.61
CA ALA A 810 2.41 -12.78 3.38
C ALA A 810 3.23 -13.60 2.35
N LYS A 811 4.24 -12.99 1.72
CA LYS A 811 5.28 -13.59 0.87
C LYS A 811 4.76 -14.69 -0.06
N PRO A 812 4.89 -16.00 0.21
CA PRO A 812 4.54 -17.02 -0.78
C PRO A 812 3.05 -17.15 -1.05
N LEU A 813 2.17 -16.55 -0.24
CA LEU A 813 0.73 -16.79 -0.30
C LEU A 813 0.13 -16.57 -1.70
N ALA A 814 0.55 -15.55 -2.45
CA ALA A 814 0.06 -15.27 -3.80
C ALA A 814 1.14 -15.43 -4.90
N GLY A 815 2.19 -16.22 -4.63
CA GLY A 815 3.15 -16.64 -5.65
C GLY A 815 3.91 -15.52 -6.37
N GLY A 816 4.09 -14.37 -5.73
CA GLY A 816 4.78 -13.20 -6.28
C GLY A 816 3.95 -11.92 -6.22
N LEU A 817 2.62 -12.02 -6.24
CA LEU A 817 1.76 -10.85 -6.10
C LEU A 817 1.71 -10.36 -4.63
N PRO A 818 1.59 -9.04 -4.37
CA PRO A 818 1.57 -8.52 -3.01
C PRO A 818 0.30 -8.90 -2.26
N ILE A 819 0.46 -9.62 -1.13
CA ILE A 819 -0.63 -9.95 -0.21
C ILE A 819 -0.07 -10.03 1.22
N GLY A 820 -0.88 -9.61 2.18
CA GLY A 820 -0.69 -9.89 3.60
C GLY A 820 -2.00 -10.38 4.21
N VAL A 821 -1.90 -11.15 5.29
CA VAL A 821 -3.06 -11.72 5.98
C VAL A 821 -2.82 -11.74 7.49
N VAL A 822 -3.87 -11.45 8.24
CA VAL A 822 -3.98 -11.70 9.68
C VAL A 822 -5.03 -12.78 9.88
N LEU A 823 -4.62 -13.91 10.43
CA LEU A 823 -5.49 -14.98 10.90
C LEU A 823 -5.70 -14.83 12.40
N THR A 824 -6.93 -14.90 12.87
CA THR A 824 -7.23 -14.61 14.27
C THR A 824 -8.36 -15.46 14.83
N THR A 825 -8.34 -15.69 16.14
CA THR A 825 -9.45 -16.33 16.86
C THR A 825 -10.67 -15.41 16.93
N GLU A 826 -11.84 -16.01 17.13
CA GLU A 826 -13.11 -15.29 17.28
C GLU A 826 -13.03 -14.29 18.44
N ARG A 827 -12.35 -14.68 19.52
CA ARG A 827 -12.17 -13.85 20.71
C ARG A 827 -11.52 -12.51 20.35
N VAL A 828 -10.54 -12.50 19.44
CA VAL A 828 -9.89 -11.27 18.99
C VAL A 828 -10.75 -10.55 17.96
N ALA A 829 -11.32 -11.27 16.98
CA ALA A 829 -12.16 -10.69 15.95
C ALA A 829 -13.37 -9.93 16.51
N ALA A 830 -13.98 -10.45 17.58
CA ALA A 830 -15.13 -9.82 18.26
C ALA A 830 -14.81 -8.44 18.87
N ALA A 831 -13.53 -8.13 19.11
CA ALA A 831 -13.11 -6.81 19.59
C ALA A 831 -13.00 -5.77 18.46
N ILE A 832 -13.00 -6.21 17.19
CA ILE A 832 -12.83 -5.34 16.03
C ILE A 832 -14.21 -4.99 15.47
N SER A 833 -14.44 -3.71 15.20
CA SER A 833 -15.69 -3.18 14.66
C SER A 833 -15.48 -2.52 13.29
N PHE A 834 -16.58 -2.22 12.60
CA PHE A 834 -16.54 -1.52 11.33
C PHE A 834 -15.76 -0.20 11.45
N GLY A 835 -14.87 0.05 10.49
CA GLY A 835 -14.07 1.26 10.45
C GLY A 835 -12.87 1.31 11.41
N ASP A 836 -12.66 0.30 12.26
CA ASP A 836 -11.46 0.22 13.12
C ASP A 836 -10.17 0.07 12.28
N HIS A 837 -10.28 -0.59 11.13
CA HIS A 837 -9.17 -0.75 10.19
C HIS A 837 -9.64 -0.71 8.73
N GLY A 838 -8.73 -0.91 7.78
CA GLY A 838 -9.05 -0.93 6.36
C GLY A 838 -7.82 -0.74 5.47
N SER A 839 -7.95 -1.18 4.22
CA SER A 839 -6.98 -1.07 3.14
C SER A 839 -7.71 -1.08 1.80
N THR A 840 -7.25 -0.25 0.85
CA THR A 840 -7.88 -0.09 -0.45
C THR A 840 -7.76 -1.35 -1.32
N PHE A 841 -6.56 -1.94 -1.40
CA PHE A 841 -6.25 -3.07 -2.29
C PHE A 841 -6.41 -4.44 -1.63
N ALA A 842 -6.49 -4.47 -0.31
CA ALA A 842 -6.48 -5.72 0.44
C ALA A 842 -7.62 -6.63 0.05
N GLY A 843 -7.31 -7.91 -0.20
CA GLY A 843 -8.32 -8.89 -0.58
C GLY A 843 -8.88 -8.70 -1.99
N GLY A 844 -8.15 -8.03 -2.89
CA GLY A 844 -8.56 -7.86 -4.28
C GLY A 844 -8.79 -9.21 -5.00
N PRO A 845 -9.79 -9.32 -5.91
CA PRO A 845 -10.18 -10.60 -6.52
C PRO A 845 -9.04 -11.32 -7.24
N LEU A 846 -8.22 -10.60 -8.03
CA LEU A 846 -7.08 -11.17 -8.76
C LEU A 846 -6.06 -11.82 -7.82
N ILE A 847 -5.70 -11.10 -6.76
CA ILE A 847 -4.69 -11.56 -5.80
C ILE A 847 -5.23 -12.74 -4.98
N CYS A 848 -6.50 -12.69 -4.58
CA CYS A 848 -7.11 -13.78 -3.83
C CYS A 848 -7.23 -15.06 -4.67
N HIS A 849 -7.60 -14.93 -5.95
CA HIS A 849 -7.69 -16.08 -6.85
C HIS A 849 -6.32 -16.70 -7.15
N ALA A 850 -5.29 -15.88 -7.31
CA ALA A 850 -3.91 -16.35 -7.40
C ALA A 850 -3.46 -17.07 -6.11
N ALA A 851 -3.81 -16.53 -4.94
CA ALA A 851 -3.49 -17.13 -3.66
C ALA A 851 -4.22 -18.46 -3.40
N LEU A 852 -5.47 -18.60 -3.86
CA LEU A 852 -6.19 -19.87 -3.86
C LEU A 852 -5.40 -20.93 -4.62
N ALA A 853 -4.97 -20.66 -5.85
CA ALA A 853 -4.20 -21.61 -6.66
C ALA A 853 -2.87 -22.04 -5.99
N VAL A 854 -2.19 -21.11 -5.31
CA VAL A 854 -0.95 -21.40 -4.59
C VAL A 854 -1.20 -22.23 -3.34
N LEU A 855 -2.15 -21.82 -2.50
CA LEU A 855 -2.48 -22.50 -1.26
C LEU A 855 -3.00 -23.92 -1.52
N ASP A 856 -3.84 -24.10 -2.54
CA ASP A 856 -4.44 -25.38 -2.87
C ASP A 856 -3.41 -26.42 -3.35
N LYS A 857 -2.29 -25.96 -3.94
CA LYS A 857 -1.13 -26.81 -4.21
C LYS A 857 -0.32 -27.12 -2.96
N ILE A 858 0.04 -26.09 -2.20
CA ILE A 858 0.99 -26.22 -1.08
C ILE A 858 0.40 -27.06 0.05
N ARG A 859 -0.90 -26.94 0.33
CA ARG A 859 -1.56 -27.63 1.44
C ARG A 859 -1.68 -29.14 1.26
N LYS A 860 -1.37 -29.68 0.08
CA LYS A 860 -1.47 -31.12 -0.20
C LYS A 860 -0.50 -31.91 0.69
N PRO A 861 -0.96 -32.94 1.43
CA PRO A 861 -0.11 -33.69 2.34
C PRO A 861 1.15 -34.26 1.67
N GLU A 862 1.03 -34.78 0.45
CA GLU A 862 2.14 -35.32 -0.32
C GLU A 862 3.16 -34.25 -0.74
N PHE A 863 2.70 -33.01 -0.98
CA PHE A 863 3.56 -31.88 -1.30
C PHE A 863 4.38 -31.46 -0.07
N LEU A 864 3.72 -31.29 1.09
CA LEU A 864 4.39 -30.94 2.35
C LEU A 864 5.35 -32.03 2.81
N ALA A 865 4.98 -33.31 2.67
CA ALA A 865 5.87 -34.44 2.97
C ALA A 865 7.13 -34.42 2.09
N SER A 866 6.99 -34.09 0.79
CA SER A 866 8.12 -33.90 -0.10
C SER A 866 9.02 -32.74 0.33
N VAL A 867 8.44 -31.60 0.73
CA VAL A 867 9.21 -30.45 1.24
C VAL A 867 10.00 -30.81 2.49
N SER A 868 9.36 -31.50 3.45
CA SER A 868 10.01 -31.96 4.67
C SER A 868 11.18 -32.90 4.38
N LYS A 869 10.99 -33.89 3.49
CA LYS A 869 12.05 -34.81 3.06
C LYS A 869 13.23 -34.06 2.43
N LYS A 870 12.95 -33.12 1.53
CA LYS A 870 13.98 -32.32 0.85
C LYS A 870 14.72 -31.39 1.79
N GLY A 871 14.03 -30.80 2.77
CA GLY A 871 14.65 -30.00 3.82
C GLY A 871 15.63 -30.80 4.66
N GLN A 872 15.26 -32.03 5.03
CA GLN A 872 16.15 -32.94 5.75
C GLN A 872 17.35 -33.34 4.88
N TYR A 873 17.10 -33.72 3.63
CA TYR A 873 18.15 -34.08 2.67
C TYR A 873 19.16 -32.94 2.46
N LEU A 874 18.69 -31.70 2.28
CA LEU A 874 19.55 -30.52 2.15
C LEU A 874 20.45 -30.34 3.37
N LYS A 875 19.91 -30.45 4.59
CA LYS A 875 20.72 -30.30 5.82
C LYS A 875 21.79 -31.38 5.91
N GLU A 876 21.45 -32.65 5.66
CA GLU A 876 22.41 -33.77 5.67
C GLU A 876 23.52 -33.57 4.64
N LEU A 877 23.15 -33.13 3.44
CA LEU A 877 24.07 -32.86 2.35
C LEU A 877 25.05 -31.73 2.68
N LEU A 878 24.56 -30.64 3.27
CA LEU A 878 25.39 -29.51 3.70
C LEU A 878 26.33 -29.90 4.85
N VAL A 879 25.86 -30.64 5.84
CA VAL A 879 26.71 -31.16 6.92
C VAL A 879 27.81 -32.05 6.36
N HIS A 880 27.46 -32.97 5.46
CA HIS A 880 28.43 -33.87 4.84
C HIS A 880 29.49 -33.12 4.00
N LYS A 881 29.07 -32.15 3.17
CA LYS A 881 29.99 -31.45 2.25
C LYS A 881 30.77 -30.31 2.89
N LEU A 882 30.21 -29.65 3.91
CA LEU A 882 30.75 -28.42 4.47
C LEU A 882 31.22 -28.56 5.92
N GLY A 883 30.78 -29.59 6.66
CA GLY A 883 31.04 -29.71 8.10
C GLY A 883 32.51 -29.90 8.50
N GLY A 884 33.38 -30.27 7.56
CA GLY A 884 34.83 -30.30 7.77
C GLY A 884 35.55 -28.97 7.55
N ASN A 885 34.85 -27.93 7.08
CA ASN A 885 35.43 -26.62 6.83
C ASN A 885 35.53 -25.80 8.14
N PRO A 886 36.69 -25.18 8.46
CA PRO A 886 36.89 -24.48 9.72
C PRO A 886 36.00 -23.25 9.93
N HIS A 887 35.48 -22.64 8.86
CA HIS A 887 34.61 -21.47 8.96
C HIS A 887 33.17 -21.84 9.33
N VAL A 888 32.75 -23.09 9.14
CA VAL A 888 31.35 -23.52 9.37
C VAL A 888 31.16 -23.85 10.85
N LYS A 889 30.32 -23.06 11.53
CA LYS A 889 29.96 -23.28 12.93
C LYS A 889 28.78 -24.22 13.10
N GLU A 890 27.73 -24.00 12.32
CA GLU A 890 26.47 -24.75 12.47
C GLU A 890 25.68 -24.74 11.15
N VAL A 891 25.05 -25.87 10.84
CA VAL A 891 23.96 -25.94 9.85
C VAL A 891 22.66 -26.18 10.62
N ARG A 892 21.70 -25.26 10.49
CA ARG A 892 20.43 -25.30 11.24
C ARG A 892 19.24 -24.94 10.37
N GLY A 893 18.04 -25.22 10.84
CA GLY A 893 16.79 -24.83 10.20
C GLY A 893 15.73 -25.92 10.15
N LEU A 894 14.57 -25.52 9.64
CA LEU A 894 13.35 -26.33 9.58
C LEU A 894 12.79 -26.29 8.15
N GLY A 895 12.44 -27.47 7.60
CA GLY A 895 12.04 -27.61 6.21
C GLY A 895 13.09 -27.08 5.23
N LEU A 896 12.65 -26.29 4.24
CA LEU A 896 13.51 -25.62 3.26
C LEU A 896 13.83 -24.17 3.68
N LEU A 897 13.88 -23.88 4.98
CA LEU A 897 14.48 -22.67 5.53
C LEU A 897 15.72 -23.06 6.33
N VAL A 898 16.87 -22.99 5.67
CA VAL A 898 18.15 -23.53 6.19
C VAL A 898 19.19 -22.41 6.29
N GLY A 899 19.94 -22.41 7.38
CA GLY A 899 21.03 -21.48 7.66
C GLY A 899 22.35 -22.21 7.83
N ILE A 900 23.43 -21.63 7.29
CA ILE A 900 24.81 -22.06 7.55
C ILE A 900 25.49 -20.90 8.28
N GLU A 901 25.73 -21.06 9.58
CA GLU A 901 26.46 -20.06 10.35
C GLU A 901 27.95 -20.19 10.13
N LEU A 902 28.57 -19.03 9.86
CA LEU A 902 29.99 -18.87 9.66
C LEU A 902 30.60 -18.11 10.84
N ASP A 903 31.89 -18.35 11.08
CA ASP A 903 32.72 -17.56 12.01
C ASP A 903 33.09 -16.18 11.44
N VAL A 904 33.01 -16.01 10.13
CA VAL A 904 33.28 -14.79 9.36
C VAL A 904 32.02 -14.26 8.65
N SER A 905 32.13 -13.11 7.99
CA SER A 905 31.07 -12.57 7.12
C SER A 905 30.80 -13.49 5.93
N ALA A 906 29.53 -13.72 5.61
CA ALA A 906 29.13 -14.53 4.46
C ALA A 906 29.26 -13.81 3.11
N SER A 907 29.61 -12.51 3.08
CA SER A 907 29.56 -11.69 1.86
C SER A 907 30.48 -12.23 0.74
N ALA A 908 31.72 -12.62 1.06
CA ALA A 908 32.65 -13.17 0.07
C ALA A 908 32.12 -14.47 -0.58
N LEU A 909 31.52 -15.34 0.24
CA LEU A 909 30.91 -16.58 -0.23
C LEU A 909 29.66 -16.32 -1.09
N VAL A 910 28.83 -15.34 -0.74
CA VAL A 910 27.68 -14.91 -1.55
C VAL A 910 28.12 -14.44 -2.93
N ASP A 911 29.16 -13.61 -3.01
CA ASP A 911 29.70 -13.14 -4.29
C ASP A 911 30.30 -14.29 -5.12
N ALA A 912 31.06 -15.19 -4.48
CA ALA A 912 31.62 -16.37 -5.14
C ALA A 912 30.53 -17.31 -5.69
N CYS A 913 29.47 -17.55 -4.92
CA CYS A 913 28.33 -18.34 -5.33
C CYS A 913 27.58 -17.69 -6.50
N ARG A 914 27.30 -16.38 -6.44
CA ARG A 914 26.66 -15.64 -7.53
C ARG A 914 27.48 -15.74 -8.81
N ASN A 915 28.79 -15.53 -8.73
CA ASN A 915 29.69 -15.66 -9.87
C ASN A 915 29.67 -17.09 -10.46
N SER A 916 29.41 -18.10 -9.63
CA SER A 916 29.28 -19.50 -10.01
C SER A 916 27.85 -19.94 -10.41
N GLY A 917 26.91 -19.00 -10.54
CA GLY A 917 25.53 -19.29 -10.97
C GLY A 917 24.59 -19.76 -9.85
N LEU A 918 24.86 -19.41 -8.59
CA LEU A 918 24.02 -19.73 -7.43
C LEU A 918 23.63 -18.47 -6.67
N LEU A 919 22.33 -18.20 -6.52
CA LEU A 919 21.84 -17.06 -5.72
C LEU A 919 21.50 -17.53 -4.31
N ILE A 920 22.21 -16.99 -3.33
CA ILE A 920 22.01 -17.24 -1.90
C ILE A 920 21.83 -15.91 -1.15
N LEU A 921 21.25 -15.98 0.05
CA LEU A 921 20.97 -14.80 0.87
C LEU A 921 21.88 -14.77 2.11
N THR A 922 21.90 -13.62 2.78
CA THR A 922 22.50 -13.49 4.11
C THR A 922 21.42 -13.33 5.18
N ALA A 923 21.74 -13.68 6.42
CA ALA A 923 20.91 -13.44 7.60
C ALA A 923 21.78 -13.17 8.85
N GLY A 924 21.13 -12.96 10.00
CA GLY A 924 21.81 -12.71 11.25
C GLY A 924 22.57 -11.38 11.21
N LYS A 925 23.84 -11.40 11.62
CA LYS A 925 24.75 -10.24 11.56
C LYS A 925 25.45 -10.11 10.20
N GLY A 926 24.99 -10.84 9.19
CA GLY A 926 25.67 -11.01 7.90
C GLY A 926 26.61 -12.22 7.85
N ASN A 927 26.68 -13.01 8.93
CA ASN A 927 27.52 -14.20 9.06
C ASN A 927 26.76 -15.53 8.86
N VAL A 928 25.50 -15.48 8.44
CA VAL A 928 24.70 -16.68 8.16
C VAL A 928 24.35 -16.70 6.68
N VAL A 929 24.72 -17.75 5.96
CA VAL A 929 24.18 -18.03 4.62
C VAL A 929 22.76 -18.55 4.81
N ARG A 930 21.80 -17.89 4.17
CA ARG A 930 20.38 -18.27 4.23
C ARG A 930 19.94 -18.87 2.91
N LEU A 931 19.37 -20.07 3.01
CA LEU A 931 18.80 -20.84 1.91
C LEU A 931 17.28 -20.96 2.12
N ALA A 932 16.52 -20.45 1.16
CA ALA A 932 15.07 -20.53 1.07
C ALA A 932 14.63 -20.78 -0.38
N PRO A 933 15.04 -21.89 -1.02
CA PRO A 933 14.75 -22.18 -2.43
C PRO A 933 13.25 -22.36 -2.69
N PRO A 934 12.75 -22.32 -3.94
CA PRO A 934 11.39 -22.75 -4.22
C PRO A 934 11.10 -24.14 -3.64
N LEU A 935 9.87 -24.35 -3.13
CA LEU A 935 9.43 -25.60 -2.53
C LEU A 935 9.44 -26.77 -3.53
N VAL A 936 9.39 -26.46 -4.83
CA VAL A 936 9.46 -27.42 -5.93
C VAL A 936 10.89 -27.87 -6.28
N ILE A 937 11.93 -27.34 -5.62
CA ILE A 937 13.33 -27.69 -5.89
C ILE A 937 13.57 -29.21 -5.88
N SER A 938 14.34 -29.70 -6.84
CA SER A 938 14.66 -31.12 -6.98
C SER A 938 15.88 -31.53 -6.15
N GLU A 939 16.01 -32.82 -5.83
CA GLU A 939 17.20 -33.35 -5.14
C GLU A 939 18.49 -33.07 -5.94
N GLN A 940 18.43 -33.13 -7.28
CA GLN A 940 19.55 -32.80 -8.16
C GLN A 940 19.96 -31.32 -8.07
N GLU A 941 18.99 -30.40 -7.99
CA GLU A 941 19.28 -28.98 -7.79
C GLU A 941 19.88 -28.71 -6.40
N LEU A 942 19.44 -29.44 -5.36
CA LEU A 942 20.03 -29.36 -4.01
C LEU A 942 21.49 -29.85 -4.01
N GLU A 943 21.78 -30.93 -4.74
CA GLU A 943 23.15 -31.42 -4.98
C GLU A 943 24.00 -30.38 -5.70
N GLN A 944 23.50 -29.82 -6.80
CA GLN A 944 24.16 -28.76 -7.54
C GLN A 944 24.46 -27.54 -6.66
N ALA A 945 23.49 -27.06 -5.88
CA ALA A 945 23.67 -25.94 -4.97
C ALA A 945 24.76 -26.21 -3.93
N SER A 946 24.74 -27.41 -3.33
CA SER A 946 25.71 -27.79 -2.30
C SER A 946 27.11 -28.00 -2.85
N ASP A 947 27.24 -28.49 -4.09
CA ASP A 947 28.51 -28.57 -4.82
C ASP A 947 29.10 -27.19 -5.10
N ILE A 948 28.28 -26.24 -5.54
CA ILE A 948 28.73 -24.87 -5.78
C ILE A 948 29.16 -24.23 -4.46
N LEU A 949 28.37 -24.34 -3.40
CA LEU A 949 28.72 -23.84 -2.06
C LEU A 949 30.08 -24.39 -1.60
N SER A 950 30.28 -25.72 -1.68
CA SER A 950 31.53 -26.37 -1.28
C SER A 950 32.73 -25.85 -2.08
N LYS A 951 32.59 -25.70 -3.40
CA LYS A 951 33.65 -25.14 -4.28
C LYS A 951 33.96 -23.68 -3.97
N CYS A 952 32.99 -22.91 -3.48
CA CYS A 952 33.16 -21.49 -3.17
C CYS A 952 33.67 -21.23 -1.75
N MET A 953 33.69 -22.22 -0.85
CA MET A 953 34.19 -22.07 0.52
C MET A 953 35.58 -21.42 0.64
N PRO A 954 36.58 -21.72 -0.23
CA PRO A 954 37.90 -21.08 -0.15
C PRO A 954 37.89 -19.55 -0.28
N SER A 955 36.80 -18.95 -0.78
CA SER A 955 36.64 -17.48 -0.79
C SER A 955 36.62 -16.84 0.60
N LEU A 956 36.38 -17.64 1.65
CA LEU A 956 36.38 -17.20 3.04
C LEU A 956 37.80 -17.06 3.61
N ASP A 957 38.79 -17.74 3.02
CA ASP A 957 40.18 -17.75 3.48
C ASP A 957 40.93 -16.44 3.11
N GLY A 958 40.38 -15.67 2.17
CA GLY A 958 41.05 -14.53 1.51
C GLY A 958 40.66 -13.14 2.01
N ASN A 959 40.65 -12.92 3.33
CA ASN A 959 40.43 -11.61 3.96
C ASN A 959 41.15 -11.43 5.31
N THR A 960 42.26 -12.15 5.55
CA THR A 960 43.20 -11.84 6.66
C THR A 960 44.12 -10.68 6.32
#